data_AF-A0A1A6AHH9-F1
#
_entry.id   AF-A0A1A6AHH9-F1
#
_cell.length_a   1.000
_cell.length_b   1.000
_cell.length_c   1.000
_cell.angle_alpha   90.00
_cell.angle_beta   90.00
_cell.angle_gamma   90.00
#
_symmetry.space_group_name_H-M   'P 1'
#
loop_
_entity.id
_entity.type
_entity.pdbx_description
1 polymer ?
#
loop_
_entity_poly.entity_id
_entity_poly.type
_entity_poly.pdbx_seq_one_letter_code
_entity_poly.pdbx_strand_id
1 'polypeptide(L)'
;MPRDLGQRAQNFREQWLAPSGGWLAEIVIIMSDSTGIWDLIILSGVFVGSWIILRTSPMEISLILALAFDLTIPLQYHNDEYLSSKHEVHLQNYWPTFMIGCIVEGVSFFFLHPDLFTLIVCVKTTFMLLIWLSKDQEGLAIKRRKSGTGPDGRSNQPDNRRSRQPSPDSPSDLESESRPRKSSQSSTSPPANMPKSRHIKDPYKYLKRAGYDDPAIAGMINTMNEGDKDQAKKLLQKWMKPKDADEVKRRNQQYGQKAKDAGWQPSPSGSGPARGPGDGSSGGNSSLMPKSKYVPDAHKYLKRAGYEDPAIAGMILSLNQMKNKHQAKKQFSAWAREKDPKHIQRRNTQYAERAKQAGWKGAPNSGSGGGSGSASAYTKQERIDDGPPNMPTSYFVPTSKGYAELKKAGYDEPAIAGMLALMNTLDQKQALNNYEVWTSEKNPEQIKRRNKQYGDEAREMGYPDKPKMNAHVGGNPFDKMKKKLGIPVNSVKKVEALLNSKEMKQKGVKPEMKDKILSTLKNPTSEQEIQQVVKVLRSLGVDIQSDEMQDGWMSPDGKGGYRDIVLRQNDMKKLVNSMRQKGFTKEQMNQWIDYLAQPLSRNEFEEKVIPLGKRVGCSIGEGYHGTGPHKIDPKKLSEIRTAIQEKTGVNASLLDHIIVKAINIKDPKQAQNRLNSLMKDGITREEFEKYRKEVEWS
;
A
#
# COMPACT_ATOMS: atom_id res chain seq x y z
N MET A 1 1.63 19.66 33.53
CA MET A 1 2.69 18.64 33.76
C MET A 1 3.58 18.57 32.52
N PRO A 2 4.91 18.64 32.65
CA PRO A 2 5.82 18.46 31.51
C PRO A 2 5.60 17.08 30.89
N ARG A 3 5.37 17.02 29.57
CA ARG A 3 5.28 15.75 28.86
C ARG A 3 6.57 14.94 29.08
N ASP A 4 6.41 13.70 29.51
CA ASP A 4 7.48 12.71 29.67
C ASP A 4 8.29 12.59 28.37
N LEU A 5 9.61 12.47 28.50
CA LEU A 5 10.55 12.35 27.37
C LEU A 5 10.23 11.13 26.52
N GLY A 6 9.80 10.01 27.13
CA GLY A 6 9.36 8.82 26.41
C GLY A 6 8.18 9.12 25.49
N GLN A 7 7.20 9.90 25.94
CA GLN A 7 6.05 10.27 25.11
C GLN A 7 6.46 11.21 23.96
N ARG A 8 7.46 12.07 24.15
CA ARG A 8 7.98 12.93 23.07
C ARG A 8 8.77 12.14 22.03
N ALA A 9 9.57 11.18 22.47
CA ALA A 9 10.30 10.27 21.58
C ALA A 9 9.33 9.44 20.73
N GLN A 10 8.32 8.85 21.37
CA GLN A 10 7.27 8.10 20.68
C GLN A 10 6.50 8.97 19.66
N ASN A 11 6.14 10.20 20.04
CA ASN A 11 5.52 11.15 19.12
C ASN A 11 6.44 11.53 17.95
N PHE A 12 7.75 11.66 18.19
CA PHE A 12 8.71 11.94 17.13
C PHE A 12 8.79 10.77 16.15
N ARG A 13 8.85 9.54 16.67
CA ARG A 13 8.82 8.31 15.89
C ARG A 13 7.59 8.22 15.00
N GLU A 14 6.41 8.39 15.59
CA GLU A 14 5.13 8.21 14.89
C GLU A 14 4.80 9.36 13.91
N GLN A 15 5.24 10.58 14.21
CA GLN A 15 4.90 11.75 13.39
C GLN A 15 5.94 12.09 12.33
N TRP A 16 7.21 11.75 12.55
CA TRP A 16 8.32 12.18 11.69
C TRP A 16 9.08 11.00 11.10
N LEU A 17 9.72 10.16 11.93
CA LEU A 17 10.60 9.07 11.46
C LEU A 17 9.85 7.98 10.70
N ALA A 18 8.79 7.42 11.27
CA ALA A 18 8.05 6.33 10.63
C ALA A 18 7.36 6.82 9.34
N PRO A 19 6.73 8.01 9.31
CA PRO A 19 6.21 8.58 8.08
C PRO A 19 7.28 8.93 7.07
N SER A 20 8.48 9.41 7.46
CA SER A 20 9.51 9.78 6.48
C SER A 20 10.07 8.57 5.73
N GLY A 21 10.15 7.43 6.41
CA GLY A 21 10.63 6.17 5.84
C GLY A 21 12.08 6.25 5.33
N GLY A 22 12.42 5.29 4.47
CA GLY A 22 13.75 5.13 3.89
C GLY A 22 14.80 4.62 4.86
N TRP A 23 16.00 4.37 4.34
CA TRP A 23 17.00 3.53 5.00
C TRP A 23 17.44 4.09 6.37
N LEU A 24 17.64 5.41 6.50
CA LEU A 24 18.12 5.99 7.75
C LEU A 24 17.05 5.93 8.85
N ALA A 25 15.77 6.15 8.51
CA ALA A 25 14.69 6.05 9.48
C ALA A 25 14.50 4.61 9.97
N GLU A 26 14.58 3.63 9.05
CA GLU A 26 14.53 2.20 9.39
C GLU A 26 15.68 1.79 10.31
N ILE A 27 16.91 2.21 10.01
CA ILE A 27 18.07 1.92 10.87
C ILE A 27 17.90 2.53 12.26
N VAL A 28 17.50 3.81 12.35
CA VAL A 28 17.30 4.49 13.64
C VAL A 28 16.23 3.77 14.47
N ILE A 29 15.12 3.38 13.84
CA ILE A 29 14.05 2.63 14.50
C ILE A 29 14.53 1.26 14.99
N ILE A 30 15.26 0.50 14.16
CA ILE A 30 15.80 -0.82 14.53
C ILE A 30 16.81 -0.69 15.68
N MET A 31 17.68 0.33 15.63
CA MET A 31 18.61 0.60 16.73
C MET A 31 17.89 1.02 18.01
N SER A 32 16.83 1.82 17.90
CA SER A 32 16.02 2.21 19.06
C SER A 32 15.33 1.00 19.70
N ASP A 33 14.73 0.14 18.89
CA ASP A 33 14.05 -1.07 19.35
C ASP A 33 15.01 -2.09 19.97
N SER A 34 16.24 -2.19 19.45
CA SER A 34 17.24 -3.14 19.95
C SER A 34 17.99 -2.66 21.19
N THR A 35 18.30 -1.36 21.28
CA THR A 35 19.08 -0.80 22.39
C THR A 35 18.21 -0.24 23.53
N GLY A 36 16.93 0.03 23.27
CA GLY A 36 16.03 0.74 24.18
C GLY A 36 16.33 2.24 24.30
N ILE A 37 17.29 2.76 23.52
CA ILE A 37 17.63 4.19 23.50
C ILE A 37 16.61 4.93 22.63
N TRP A 38 16.21 6.12 23.04
CA TRP A 38 15.25 6.92 22.29
C TRP A 38 15.77 7.34 20.91
N ASP A 39 14.88 7.31 19.90
CA ASP A 39 15.21 7.63 18.50
C ASP A 39 15.91 8.98 18.34
N LEU A 40 15.51 9.98 19.14
CA LEU A 40 16.09 11.33 19.08
C LEU A 40 17.56 11.36 19.51
N ILE A 41 17.95 10.52 20.48
CA ILE A 41 19.33 10.41 20.95
C ILE A 41 20.18 9.71 19.90
N ILE A 42 19.68 8.60 19.34
CA ILE A 42 20.36 7.84 18.29
C ILE A 42 20.58 8.73 17.07
N LEU A 43 19.52 9.40 16.60
CA LEU A 43 19.61 10.28 15.44
C LEU A 43 20.58 11.44 15.68
N SER A 44 20.58 12.03 16.89
CA SER A 44 21.55 13.07 17.27
C SER A 44 22.98 12.55 17.30
N GLY A 45 23.19 11.33 17.81
CA GLY A 45 24.51 10.68 17.84
C GLY A 45 25.05 10.40 16.44
N VAL A 46 24.21 9.87 15.55
CA VAL A 46 24.55 9.66 14.13
C VAL A 46 24.89 10.99 13.47
N PHE A 47 24.10 12.04 13.73
CA PHE A 47 24.34 13.36 13.16
C PHE A 47 25.68 13.95 13.60
N VAL A 48 25.93 13.96 14.92
CA VAL A 48 27.19 14.48 15.49
C VAL A 48 28.38 13.66 15.01
N GLY A 49 28.29 12.33 15.03
CA GLY A 49 29.34 11.45 14.52
C GLY A 49 29.66 11.69 13.05
N SER A 50 28.62 11.84 12.20
CA SER A 50 28.81 12.15 10.78
C SER A 50 29.48 13.51 10.56
N TRP A 51 29.08 14.53 11.33
CA TRP A 51 29.71 15.85 11.27
C TRP A 51 31.18 15.84 11.69
N ILE A 52 31.52 15.10 12.75
CA ILE A 52 32.91 14.95 13.19
C ILE A 52 33.74 14.31 12.08
N ILE A 53 33.26 13.19 11.51
CA ILE A 53 33.95 12.49 10.42
C ILE A 53 34.17 13.42 9.22
N LEU A 54 33.15 14.17 8.80
CA LEU A 54 33.28 15.11 7.68
C LEU A 54 34.21 16.29 7.96
N ARG A 55 34.31 16.75 9.22
CA ARG A 55 35.19 17.88 9.60
C ARG A 55 36.63 17.47 9.86
N THR A 56 36.89 16.22 10.26
CA THR A 56 38.25 15.72 10.49
C THR A 56 38.86 15.06 9.26
N SER A 57 38.04 14.71 8.26
CA SER A 57 38.53 14.12 7.01
C SER A 57 39.19 15.16 6.11
N PRO A 58 40.18 14.76 5.28
CA PRO A 58 40.68 15.55 4.17
C PRO A 58 39.54 16.03 3.26
N MET A 59 39.69 17.21 2.67
CA MET A 59 38.62 17.87 1.91
C MET A 59 38.06 17.00 0.78
N GLU A 60 38.90 16.22 0.12
CA GLU A 60 38.54 15.32 -0.99
C GLU A 60 37.66 14.18 -0.49
N ILE A 61 38.01 13.62 0.67
CA ILE A 61 37.26 12.53 1.30
C ILE A 61 35.92 13.05 1.79
N SER A 62 35.88 14.22 2.42
CA SER A 62 34.63 14.84 2.87
C SER A 62 33.69 15.12 1.71
N LEU A 63 34.21 15.60 0.57
CA LEU A 63 33.42 15.81 -0.65
C LEU A 63 32.79 14.51 -1.14
N ILE A 64 33.58 13.44 -1.25
CA ILE A 64 33.10 12.13 -1.74
C ILE A 64 32.07 11.53 -0.79
N LEU A 65 32.32 11.56 0.52
CA LEU A 65 31.41 11.01 1.53
C LEU A 65 30.07 11.74 1.54
N ALA A 66 30.10 13.08 1.52
CA ALA A 66 28.89 13.88 1.48
C ALA A 66 28.11 13.70 0.17
N LEU A 67 28.80 13.64 -0.97
CA LEU A 67 28.18 13.38 -2.26
C LEU A 67 27.51 12.01 -2.30
N ALA A 68 28.19 10.97 -1.80
CA ALA A 68 27.64 9.63 -1.72
C ALA A 68 26.40 9.60 -0.83
N PHE A 69 26.44 10.23 0.33
CA PHE A 69 25.30 10.33 1.23
C PHE A 69 24.11 11.03 0.57
N ASP A 70 24.32 12.23 0.02
CA ASP A 70 23.25 12.99 -0.65
C ASP A 70 22.68 12.24 -1.86
N LEU A 71 23.51 11.51 -2.61
CA LEU A 71 23.07 10.72 -3.77
C LEU A 71 22.30 9.45 -3.40
N THR A 72 22.56 8.86 -2.23
CA THR A 72 21.80 7.68 -1.77
C THR A 72 20.32 7.98 -1.56
N ILE A 73 19.99 9.23 -1.19
CA ILE A 73 18.61 9.66 -0.95
C ILE A 73 17.73 9.50 -2.20
N PRO A 74 18.04 10.07 -3.37
CA PRO A 74 17.25 9.86 -4.58
C PRO A 74 17.39 8.44 -5.15
N LEU A 75 18.58 7.82 -5.04
CA LEU A 75 18.81 6.47 -5.58
C LEU A 75 17.95 5.40 -4.91
N GLN A 76 17.64 5.53 -3.62
CA GLN A 76 16.78 4.57 -2.92
C GLN A 76 15.39 4.45 -3.54
N TYR A 77 14.88 5.53 -4.17
CA TYR A 77 13.57 5.55 -4.80
C TYR A 77 13.60 5.14 -6.27
N HIS A 78 14.79 5.13 -6.91
CA HIS A 78 14.92 4.86 -8.33
C HIS A 78 14.86 3.36 -8.67
N ASN A 79 15.15 2.49 -7.70
CA ASN A 79 15.14 1.03 -7.85
C ASN A 79 13.74 0.40 -7.71
N ASP A 80 12.74 1.17 -7.27
CA ASP A 80 11.35 0.72 -7.13
C ASP A 80 10.42 1.68 -7.89
N GLU A 81 9.86 1.20 -9.00
CA GLU A 81 8.98 1.96 -9.90
C GLU A 81 7.74 2.52 -9.17
N TYR A 82 7.23 1.79 -8.17
CA TYR A 82 6.10 2.23 -7.37
C TYR A 82 6.49 3.40 -6.44
N LEU A 83 7.62 3.30 -5.73
CA LEU A 83 8.11 4.37 -4.86
C LEU A 83 8.57 5.60 -5.65
N SER A 84 9.20 5.39 -6.81
CA SER A 84 9.60 6.44 -7.75
C SER A 84 8.40 7.28 -8.18
N SER A 85 7.29 6.63 -8.57
CA SER A 85 6.07 7.33 -8.99
C SER A 85 5.43 8.16 -7.87
N LYS A 86 5.48 7.67 -6.62
CA LYS A 86 4.98 8.41 -5.44
C LYS A 86 5.86 9.61 -5.09
N HIS A 87 7.18 9.46 -5.21
CA HIS A 87 8.14 10.50 -4.85
C HIS A 87 8.54 11.40 -6.02
N GLU A 88 7.93 11.26 -7.21
CA GLU A 88 8.30 12.01 -8.41
C GLU A 88 8.35 13.53 -8.16
N VAL A 89 7.33 14.08 -7.49
CA VAL A 89 7.28 15.51 -7.15
C VAL A 89 8.36 15.91 -6.15
N HIS A 90 8.72 15.03 -5.23
CA HIS A 90 9.82 15.26 -4.29
C HIS A 90 11.17 15.26 -5.00
N LEU A 91 11.42 14.25 -5.83
CA LEU A 91 12.64 14.09 -6.63
C LEU A 91 12.83 15.26 -7.60
N GLN A 92 11.77 15.72 -8.26
CA GLN A 92 11.80 16.89 -9.15
C GLN A 92 12.26 18.17 -8.45
N ASN A 93 12.02 18.31 -7.14
CA ASN A 93 12.50 19.45 -6.36
C ASN A 93 13.88 19.18 -5.74
N TYR A 94 14.19 17.94 -5.39
CA TYR A 94 15.45 17.54 -4.79
C TYR A 94 16.62 17.70 -5.76
N TRP A 95 16.48 17.20 -6.99
CA TRP A 95 17.54 17.21 -8.01
C TRP A 95 18.12 18.61 -8.29
N PRO A 96 17.31 19.66 -8.53
CA PRO A 96 17.84 21.01 -8.70
C PRO A 96 18.61 21.52 -7.48
N THR A 97 18.11 21.27 -6.27
CA THR A 97 18.78 21.72 -5.03
C THR A 97 20.10 21.00 -4.82
N PHE A 98 20.13 19.69 -5.06
CA PHE A 98 21.34 18.88 -5.04
C PHE A 98 22.38 19.39 -6.05
N MET A 99 21.98 19.59 -7.31
CA MET A 99 22.89 20.07 -8.37
C MET A 99 23.44 21.46 -8.07
N ILE A 100 22.61 22.39 -7.59
CA ILE A 100 23.07 23.72 -7.16
C ILE A 100 24.07 23.57 -6.00
N GLY A 101 23.77 22.74 -5.01
CA GLY A 101 24.67 22.44 -3.90
C GLY A 101 26.02 21.90 -4.36
N CYS A 102 26.03 20.94 -5.29
CA CYS A 102 27.27 20.38 -5.85
C CYS A 102 28.07 21.40 -6.66
N ILE A 103 27.42 22.32 -7.37
CA ILE A 103 28.13 23.42 -8.07
C ILE A 103 28.77 24.35 -7.04
N VAL A 104 28.04 24.73 -5.99
CA VAL A 104 28.57 25.57 -4.91
C VAL A 104 29.77 24.89 -4.24
N GLU A 105 29.67 23.59 -3.92
CA GLU A 105 30.79 22.81 -3.39
C GLU A 105 31.98 22.77 -4.35
N GLY A 106 31.73 22.51 -5.64
CA GLY A 106 32.79 22.47 -6.65
C GLY A 106 33.53 23.79 -6.78
N VAL A 107 32.81 24.92 -6.73
CA VAL A 107 33.45 26.26 -6.70
C VAL A 107 34.19 26.47 -5.38
N SER A 108 33.55 26.19 -4.25
CA SER A 108 34.14 26.34 -2.92
C SER A 108 35.42 25.52 -2.72
N PHE A 109 35.51 24.34 -3.35
CA PHE A 109 36.69 23.48 -3.29
C PHE A 109 37.96 24.18 -3.80
N PHE A 110 37.85 25.04 -4.82
CA PHE A 110 39.02 25.74 -5.37
C PHE A 110 39.34 27.05 -4.66
N PHE A 111 38.35 27.71 -4.04
CA PHE A 111 38.51 29.08 -3.52
C PHE A 111 38.61 29.19 -2.01
N LEU A 112 38.24 28.15 -1.24
CA LEU A 112 38.15 28.23 0.21
C LEU A 112 39.18 27.36 0.91
N HIS A 113 39.55 27.79 2.12
CA HIS A 113 40.39 26.99 3.01
C HIS A 113 39.68 25.65 3.35
N PRO A 114 40.42 24.53 3.48
CA PRO A 114 39.89 23.20 3.81
C PRO A 114 38.83 23.20 4.94
N ASP A 115 39.06 23.98 5.98
CA ASP A 115 38.14 24.07 7.12
C ASP A 115 36.78 24.69 6.77
N LEU A 116 36.80 25.76 5.98
CA LEU A 116 35.57 26.43 5.56
C LEU A 116 34.84 25.60 4.50
N PHE A 117 35.60 24.91 3.64
CA PHE A 117 35.04 23.98 2.66
C PHE A 117 34.27 22.84 3.33
N THR A 118 34.91 22.12 4.26
CA THR A 118 34.26 21.00 4.97
C THR A 118 33.05 21.46 5.79
N LEU A 119 33.04 22.70 6.29
CA LEU A 119 31.85 23.29 6.91
C LEU A 119 30.69 23.47 5.91
N ILE A 120 30.97 23.99 4.70
CA ILE A 120 29.95 24.16 3.65
C ILE A 120 29.35 22.82 3.27
N VAL A 121 30.19 21.79 3.09
CA VAL A 121 29.76 20.42 2.81
C VAL A 121 28.81 19.92 3.91
N CYS A 122 29.18 20.04 5.19
CA CYS A 122 28.33 19.65 6.31
C CYS A 122 26.97 20.37 6.32
N VAL A 123 26.96 21.68 6.07
CA VAL A 123 25.73 22.48 6.03
C VAL A 123 24.82 22.03 4.89
N LYS A 124 25.37 21.80 3.69
CA LYS A 124 24.60 21.32 2.54
C LYS A 124 24.02 19.93 2.82
N THR A 125 24.82 18.96 3.27
CA THR A 125 24.33 17.61 3.57
C THR A 125 23.23 17.63 4.64
N THR A 126 23.38 18.48 5.66
CA THR A 126 22.34 18.68 6.69
C THR A 126 21.04 19.22 6.07
N PHE A 127 21.15 20.20 5.17
CA PHE A 127 20.00 20.76 4.48
C PHE A 127 19.31 19.74 3.56
N MET A 128 20.08 18.92 2.83
CA MET A 128 19.55 17.82 2.01
C MET A 128 18.80 16.80 2.87
N LEU A 129 19.37 16.43 4.01
CA LEU A 129 18.74 15.52 4.97
C LEU A 129 17.43 16.09 5.52
N LEU A 130 17.39 17.39 5.85
CA LEU A 130 16.16 18.05 6.31
C LEU A 130 15.08 18.10 5.23
N ILE A 131 15.46 18.38 3.97
CA ILE A 131 14.53 18.33 2.84
C ILE A 131 13.92 16.95 2.71
N TRP A 132 14.73 15.90 2.88
CA TRP A 132 14.28 14.52 2.84
C TRP A 132 13.35 14.16 4.01
N LEU A 133 13.76 14.42 5.26
CA LEU A 133 12.96 14.17 6.47
C LEU A 133 11.65 14.98 6.53
N SER A 134 11.51 16.04 5.73
CA SER A 134 10.29 16.84 5.64
C SER A 134 9.16 16.16 4.87
N LYS A 135 9.44 15.04 4.19
CA LYS A 135 8.49 14.30 3.36
C LYS A 135 8.09 12.99 4.01
N ASP A 136 6.87 12.54 3.74
CA ASP A 136 6.39 11.22 4.11
C ASP A 136 6.67 10.17 3.00
N GLN A 137 6.42 8.89 3.29
CA GLN A 137 6.53 7.74 2.39
C GLN A 137 5.62 7.83 1.16
N GLU A 138 4.70 8.80 1.12
CA GLU A 138 3.85 9.09 -0.03
C GLU A 138 4.37 10.29 -0.85
N GLY A 139 5.55 10.83 -0.50
CA GLY A 139 6.16 12.00 -1.16
C GLY A 139 5.50 13.34 -0.78
N LEU A 140 4.57 13.36 0.18
CA LEU A 140 3.86 14.55 0.65
C LEU A 140 4.61 15.20 1.80
N ALA A 141 4.39 16.50 2.01
CA ALA A 141 4.97 17.18 3.17
C ALA A 141 4.31 16.69 4.46
N ILE A 142 5.12 16.28 5.44
CA ILE A 142 4.63 15.89 6.77
C ILE A 142 3.91 17.09 7.39
N LYS A 143 2.57 17.05 7.41
CA LYS A 143 1.78 18.08 8.06
C LYS A 143 1.85 17.86 9.56
N ARG A 144 2.56 18.74 10.26
CA ARG A 144 2.52 18.82 11.73
C ARG A 144 1.05 18.86 12.16
N ARG A 145 0.55 17.76 12.72
CA ARG A 145 -0.77 17.74 13.33
C ARG A 145 -0.70 18.79 14.44
N LYS A 146 -1.46 19.88 14.32
CA LYS A 146 -1.66 20.78 15.46
C LYS A 146 -2.20 19.91 16.57
N SER A 147 -1.37 19.62 17.58
CA SER A 147 -1.78 18.88 18.75
C SER A 147 -2.88 19.71 19.39
N GLY A 148 -4.13 19.33 19.14
CA GLY A 148 -5.27 19.89 19.84
C GLY A 148 -5.04 19.65 21.31
N THR A 149 -4.94 20.72 22.06
CA THR A 149 -5.11 20.72 23.51
C THR A 149 -6.42 19.97 23.79
N GLY A 150 -6.32 18.88 24.56
CA GLY A 150 -7.46 18.03 24.87
C GLY A 150 -8.57 18.78 25.61
N PRO A 151 -9.80 18.25 25.60
CA PRO A 151 -10.98 18.90 26.15
C PRO A 151 -11.15 18.52 27.62
N ASP A 152 -10.63 19.34 28.53
CA ASP A 152 -11.00 19.30 29.94
C ASP A 152 -11.47 20.69 30.39
N GLY A 153 -12.66 20.77 30.96
CA GLY A 153 -13.14 21.95 31.70
C GLY A 153 -14.48 22.52 31.23
N ARG A 154 -15.58 21.93 31.74
CA ARG A 154 -16.89 22.57 31.83
C ARG A 154 -16.83 23.81 32.75
N SER A 155 -17.34 24.96 32.30
CA SER A 155 -18.21 25.83 33.10
C SER A 155 -18.86 26.98 32.29
N ASN A 156 -20.19 26.92 32.23
CA ASN A 156 -21.21 27.96 32.26
C ASN A 156 -20.88 29.46 32.04
N GLN A 157 -21.62 30.02 31.07
CA GLN A 157 -22.38 31.30 31.11
C GLN A 157 -21.67 32.66 30.86
N PRO A 158 -22.42 33.76 30.57
CA PRO A 158 -22.38 34.42 29.25
C PRO A 158 -22.09 35.94 29.31
N ASP A 159 -22.19 36.60 28.15
CA ASP A 159 -22.36 38.04 27.91
C ASP A 159 -21.29 39.01 28.48
N ASN A 160 -20.66 39.84 27.63
CA ASN A 160 -21.18 41.17 27.34
C ASN A 160 -20.28 42.03 26.42
N ARG A 161 -20.93 43.06 25.91
CA ARG A 161 -20.54 44.14 25.01
C ARG A 161 -19.34 45.01 25.42
N ARG A 162 -18.85 45.71 24.38
CA ARG A 162 -18.52 47.16 24.26
C ARG A 162 -17.05 47.63 24.34
N SER A 163 -16.58 48.04 23.15
CA SER A 163 -16.04 49.38 22.80
C SER A 163 -14.86 50.00 23.57
N ARG A 164 -13.73 50.25 22.87
CA ARG A 164 -13.21 51.58 22.44
C ARG A 164 -11.72 51.52 22.05
N GLN A 165 -11.38 52.22 20.96
CA GLN A 165 -10.05 52.71 20.51
C GLN A 165 -9.44 53.73 21.52
N PRO A 166 -8.19 54.29 21.38
CA PRO A 166 -7.27 54.37 20.22
C PRO A 166 -5.73 54.16 20.47
N SER A 167 -4.98 54.20 19.36
CA SER A 167 -3.52 54.17 19.05
C SER A 167 -2.64 55.24 19.76
N PRO A 168 -1.30 55.45 19.53
CA PRO A 168 -0.39 54.98 18.44
C PRO A 168 1.09 54.63 18.81
N ASP A 169 1.82 53.96 17.90
CA ASP A 169 3.13 54.37 17.33
C ASP A 169 3.81 53.24 16.50
N SER A 170 4.31 53.63 15.32
CA SER A 170 4.94 52.81 14.25
C SER A 170 6.46 52.60 14.50
N PRO A 171 7.31 52.00 13.61
CA PRO A 171 7.09 51.35 12.30
C PRO A 171 7.89 50.02 12.08
N SER A 172 7.88 49.54 10.82
CA SER A 172 8.85 48.67 10.11
C SER A 172 8.71 47.13 10.18
N ASP A 173 8.18 46.61 9.06
CA ASP A 173 8.85 45.67 8.14
C ASP A 173 8.58 44.15 8.18
N LEU A 174 8.17 43.70 6.98
CA LEU A 174 8.30 42.38 6.33
C LEU A 174 7.17 41.33 6.51
N GLU A 175 6.22 41.46 5.58
CA GLU A 175 5.73 40.44 4.64
C GLU A 175 5.71 38.96 5.06
N SER A 176 4.50 38.39 5.11
CA SER A 176 4.26 37.04 4.59
C SER A 176 2.81 36.88 4.15
N GLU A 177 2.60 37.09 2.84
CA GLU A 177 1.37 36.76 2.12
C GLU A 177 1.03 35.27 2.25
N SER A 178 -0.20 35.01 2.67
CA SER A 178 -0.84 33.70 2.65
C SER A 178 -1.48 33.45 1.28
N ARG A 179 -0.82 32.68 0.41
CA ARG A 179 -1.40 32.21 -0.86
C ARG A 179 -2.20 30.91 -0.69
N PRO A 180 -3.38 30.78 -1.32
CA PRO A 180 -4.14 29.52 -1.37
C PRO A 180 -3.51 28.54 -2.37
N ARG A 181 -3.32 27.28 -1.95
CA ARG A 181 -2.70 26.21 -2.75
C ARG A 181 -3.64 25.67 -3.84
N LYS A 182 -3.10 25.61 -5.05
CA LYS A 182 -3.65 25.03 -6.30
C LYS A 182 -3.82 23.51 -6.20
N SER A 183 -4.94 23.01 -6.68
CA SER A 183 -5.20 21.58 -6.94
C SER A 183 -4.36 21.09 -8.12
N SER A 184 -3.88 19.85 -8.03
CA SER A 184 -3.17 19.13 -9.09
C SER A 184 -4.00 19.10 -10.37
N GLN A 185 -3.51 19.79 -11.40
CA GLN A 185 -4.04 19.74 -12.75
C GLN A 185 -3.63 18.41 -13.38
N SER A 186 -4.63 17.64 -13.81
CA SER A 186 -4.45 16.67 -14.89
C SER A 186 -3.70 17.34 -16.04
N SER A 187 -2.75 16.65 -16.67
CA SER A 187 -2.24 17.02 -17.99
C SER A 187 -3.40 16.92 -18.98
N THR A 188 -4.22 17.95 -19.05
CA THR A 188 -5.35 18.01 -19.97
C THR A 188 -4.74 18.26 -21.34
N SER A 189 -4.71 17.22 -22.18
CA SER A 189 -4.44 17.39 -23.60
C SER A 189 -5.41 18.42 -24.19
N PRO A 190 -4.96 19.29 -25.10
CA PRO A 190 -5.85 20.25 -25.75
C PRO A 190 -7.01 19.51 -26.45
N PRO A 191 -8.24 20.08 -26.45
CA PRO A 191 -9.33 19.58 -27.26
C PRO A 191 -8.91 19.38 -28.73
N ALA A 192 -9.44 18.36 -29.40
CA ALA A 192 -9.04 17.98 -30.76
C ALA A 192 -9.17 19.13 -31.78
N ASN A 193 -10.07 20.07 -31.54
CA ASN A 193 -10.31 21.24 -32.39
C ASN A 193 -9.69 22.54 -31.86
N MET A 194 -8.77 22.47 -30.90
CA MET A 194 -8.07 23.65 -30.41
C MET A 194 -7.14 24.20 -31.51
N PRO A 195 -7.20 25.50 -31.84
CA PRO A 195 -6.29 26.10 -32.82
C PRO A 195 -4.84 25.88 -32.39
N LYS A 196 -3.97 25.58 -33.36
CA LYS A 196 -2.52 25.48 -33.11
C LYS A 196 -1.89 26.86 -33.29
N SER A 197 -0.99 27.25 -32.41
CA SER A 197 -0.22 28.48 -32.62
C SER A 197 0.88 28.25 -33.65
N ARG A 198 1.04 29.20 -34.58
CA ARG A 198 2.12 29.22 -35.59
C ARG A 198 3.48 29.59 -34.98
N HIS A 199 3.49 30.30 -33.85
CA HIS A 199 4.69 30.95 -33.33
C HIS A 199 5.19 30.37 -32.00
N ILE A 200 4.32 29.73 -31.21
CA ILE A 200 4.65 29.22 -29.87
C ILE A 200 4.23 27.76 -29.75
N LYS A 201 5.12 26.92 -29.23
CA LYS A 201 4.83 25.51 -28.95
C LYS A 201 3.95 25.39 -27.70
N ASP A 202 2.82 24.71 -27.83
CA ASP A 202 1.87 24.38 -26.75
C ASP A 202 1.36 25.56 -25.88
N PRO A 203 0.86 26.66 -26.47
CA PRO A 203 0.31 27.80 -25.72
C PRO A 203 -0.86 27.39 -24.81
N TYR A 204 -1.60 26.34 -25.18
CA TYR A 204 -2.71 25.80 -24.42
C TYR A 204 -2.31 25.46 -22.98
N LYS A 205 -1.17 24.79 -22.79
CA LYS A 205 -0.67 24.37 -21.48
C LYS A 205 -0.41 25.58 -20.57
N TYR A 206 0.21 26.63 -21.13
CA TYR A 206 0.54 27.84 -20.38
C TYR A 206 -0.70 28.66 -20.02
N LEU A 207 -1.63 28.83 -20.95
CA LEU A 207 -2.86 29.59 -20.73
C LEU A 207 -3.82 28.85 -19.77
N LYS A 208 -3.92 27.52 -19.87
CA LYS A 208 -4.70 26.71 -18.91
C LYS A 208 -4.12 26.80 -17.49
N ARG A 209 -2.79 26.85 -17.34
CA ARG A 209 -2.12 27.06 -16.04
C ARG A 209 -2.35 28.46 -15.47
N ALA A 210 -2.55 29.45 -16.34
CA ALA A 210 -2.91 30.82 -15.97
C ALA A 210 -4.40 30.99 -15.61
N GLY A 211 -5.23 29.96 -15.80
CA GLY A 211 -6.63 29.94 -15.36
C GLY A 211 -7.65 30.34 -16.44
N TYR A 212 -7.26 30.38 -17.71
CA TYR A 212 -8.19 30.69 -18.81
C TYR A 212 -9.04 29.47 -19.22
N ASP A 213 -10.27 29.71 -19.66
CA ASP A 213 -11.21 28.68 -20.12
C ASP A 213 -10.94 28.29 -21.58
N ASP A 214 -11.31 27.08 -22.01
CA ASP A 214 -10.98 26.59 -23.36
C ASP A 214 -11.45 27.48 -24.52
N PRO A 215 -12.66 28.08 -24.50
CA PRO A 215 -13.06 29.04 -25.54
C PRO A 215 -12.16 30.28 -25.56
N ALA A 216 -11.75 30.77 -24.39
CA ALA A 216 -10.86 31.93 -24.31
C ALA A 216 -9.45 31.58 -24.80
N ILE A 217 -8.96 30.40 -24.46
CA ILE A 217 -7.66 29.91 -24.95
C ILE A 217 -7.67 29.84 -26.48
N ALA A 218 -8.75 29.33 -27.11
CA ALA A 218 -8.87 29.31 -28.56
C ALA A 218 -8.79 30.72 -29.19
N GLY A 219 -9.52 31.69 -28.63
CA GLY A 219 -9.49 33.08 -29.11
C GLY A 219 -8.15 33.79 -28.88
N MET A 220 -7.45 33.45 -27.79
CA MET A 220 -6.09 33.92 -27.50
C MET A 220 -5.07 33.34 -28.47
N ILE A 221 -5.20 32.07 -28.85
CA ILE A 221 -4.35 31.45 -29.87
C ILE A 221 -4.58 32.08 -31.24
N ASN A 222 -5.83 32.33 -31.62
CA ASN A 222 -6.14 33.02 -32.88
C ASN A 222 -5.52 34.43 -32.90
N THR A 223 -5.63 35.17 -31.80
CA THR A 223 -5.00 36.51 -31.67
C THR A 223 -3.47 36.44 -31.76
N MET A 224 -2.83 35.40 -31.22
CA MET A 224 -1.38 35.21 -31.39
C MET A 224 -1.00 34.86 -32.82
N ASN A 225 -1.89 34.23 -33.60
CA ASN A 225 -1.64 33.88 -35.00
C ASN A 225 -1.87 35.05 -35.98
N GLU A 226 -2.52 36.13 -35.53
CA GLU A 226 -2.70 37.37 -36.30
C GLU A 226 -1.44 38.25 -36.31
N GLY A 227 -0.57 38.12 -35.29
CA GLY A 227 0.66 38.91 -35.16
C GLY A 227 1.93 38.14 -35.55
N ASP A 228 3.08 38.82 -35.50
CA ASP A 228 4.39 38.18 -35.67
C ASP A 228 4.81 37.36 -34.43
N LYS A 229 5.94 36.65 -34.53
CA LYS A 229 6.48 35.78 -33.47
C LYS A 229 6.76 36.54 -32.17
N ASP A 230 7.20 37.79 -32.25
CA ASP A 230 7.59 38.57 -31.07
C ASP A 230 6.37 39.20 -30.41
N GLN A 231 5.38 39.62 -31.20
CA GLN A 231 4.06 40.01 -30.70
C GLN A 231 3.37 38.85 -30.00
N ALA A 232 3.39 37.64 -30.58
CA ALA A 232 2.82 36.45 -29.96
C ALA A 232 3.48 36.14 -28.59
N LYS A 233 4.81 36.21 -28.51
CA LYS A 233 5.55 36.02 -27.24
C LYS A 233 5.20 37.09 -26.21
N LYS A 234 5.15 38.36 -26.60
CA LYS A 234 4.78 39.49 -25.72
C LYS A 234 3.35 39.32 -25.18
N LEU A 235 2.41 38.91 -26.03
CA LEU A 235 1.03 38.62 -25.63
C LEU A 235 0.95 37.46 -24.65
N LEU A 236 1.62 36.33 -24.93
CA LEU A 236 1.62 35.18 -24.03
C LEU A 236 2.22 35.53 -22.66
N GLN A 237 3.36 36.24 -22.62
CA GLN A 237 3.94 36.71 -21.36
C GLN A 237 2.99 37.65 -20.60
N LYS A 238 2.33 38.59 -21.29
CA LYS A 238 1.32 39.49 -20.71
C LYS A 238 0.10 38.76 -20.16
N TRP A 239 -0.24 37.60 -20.72
CA TRP A 239 -1.35 36.77 -20.29
C TRP A 239 -0.99 35.78 -19.18
N MET A 240 0.28 35.37 -19.09
CA MET A 240 0.80 34.47 -18.05
C MET A 240 1.14 35.16 -16.72
N LYS A 241 1.44 36.47 -16.73
CA LYS A 241 1.72 37.19 -15.48
C LYS A 241 0.49 37.10 -14.55
N PRO A 242 0.69 36.73 -13.26
CA PRO A 242 -0.42 36.54 -12.32
C PRO A 242 -1.19 37.84 -12.19
N LYS A 243 -2.52 37.75 -12.34
CA LYS A 243 -3.45 38.87 -12.24
C LYS A 243 -4.63 38.49 -11.38
N ASP A 244 -5.30 39.53 -10.89
CA ASP A 244 -6.58 39.47 -10.20
C ASP A 244 -7.59 38.61 -10.96
N ALA A 245 -8.44 37.89 -10.22
CA ALA A 245 -9.43 36.96 -10.75
C ALA A 245 -10.43 37.66 -11.70
N ASP A 246 -10.70 38.95 -11.47
CA ASP A 246 -11.62 39.74 -12.29
C ASP A 246 -11.08 40.02 -13.70
N GLU A 247 -9.78 40.23 -13.85
CA GLU A 247 -9.17 40.43 -15.17
C GLU A 247 -9.12 39.12 -15.97
N VAL A 248 -8.92 37.97 -15.31
CA VAL A 248 -9.03 36.65 -15.95
C VAL A 248 -10.45 36.43 -16.44
N LYS A 249 -11.46 36.73 -15.62
CA LYS A 249 -12.88 36.62 -15.99
C LYS A 249 -13.25 37.54 -17.17
N ARG A 250 -12.78 38.79 -17.16
CA ARG A 250 -12.98 39.75 -18.26
C ARG A 250 -12.37 39.24 -19.57
N ARG A 251 -11.15 38.69 -19.52
CA ARG A 251 -10.48 38.10 -20.69
C ARG A 251 -11.15 36.82 -21.16
N ASN A 252 -11.65 35.97 -20.26
CA ASN A 252 -12.40 34.78 -20.65
C ASN A 252 -13.64 35.15 -21.47
N GLN A 253 -14.33 36.24 -21.12
CA GLN A 253 -15.45 36.77 -21.91
C GLN A 253 -14.97 37.34 -23.25
N GLN A 254 -13.96 38.22 -23.24
CA GLN A 254 -13.46 38.88 -24.44
C GLN A 254 -12.93 37.90 -25.50
N TYR A 255 -12.01 37.02 -25.13
CA TYR A 255 -11.42 36.07 -26.06
C TYR A 255 -12.34 34.87 -26.35
N GLY A 256 -13.23 34.52 -25.41
CA GLY A 256 -14.26 33.52 -25.66
C GLY A 256 -15.24 33.96 -26.74
N GLN A 257 -15.59 35.25 -26.81
CA GLN A 257 -16.41 35.79 -27.91
C GLN A 257 -15.63 35.79 -29.23
N LYS A 258 -14.37 36.25 -29.23
CA LYS A 258 -13.52 36.23 -30.43
C LYS A 258 -13.33 34.81 -31.01
N ALA A 259 -13.29 33.79 -30.15
CA ALA A 259 -13.26 32.39 -30.60
C ALA A 259 -14.55 31.97 -31.32
N LYS A 260 -15.72 32.38 -30.79
CA LYS A 260 -17.02 32.12 -31.44
C LYS A 260 -17.13 32.84 -32.77
N ASP A 261 -16.70 34.10 -32.84
CA ASP A 261 -16.72 34.89 -34.07
C ASP A 261 -15.78 34.28 -35.13
N ALA A 262 -14.69 33.63 -34.69
CA ALA A 262 -13.79 32.85 -35.55
C ALA A 262 -14.30 31.43 -35.87
N GLY A 263 -15.56 31.11 -35.56
CA GLY A 263 -16.19 29.82 -35.86
C GLY A 263 -15.72 28.66 -35.00
N TRP A 264 -14.98 28.90 -33.92
CA TRP A 264 -14.56 27.83 -33.01
C TRP A 264 -15.74 27.35 -32.17
N GLN A 265 -16.09 26.07 -32.31
CA GLN A 265 -17.07 25.40 -31.46
C GLN A 265 -16.37 24.39 -30.56
N PRO A 266 -16.73 24.26 -29.27
CA PRO A 266 -16.19 23.20 -28.43
C PRO A 266 -16.60 21.83 -28.98
N SER A 267 -15.68 20.85 -28.98
CA SER A 267 -16.02 19.49 -29.42
C SER A 267 -17.17 18.93 -28.56
N PRO A 268 -18.21 18.32 -29.16
CA PRO A 268 -19.40 17.84 -28.45
C PRO A 268 -19.12 16.72 -27.43
N SER A 269 -17.88 16.24 -27.32
CA SER A 269 -17.43 15.25 -26.34
C SER A 269 -17.00 15.85 -24.98
N GLY A 270 -17.16 17.16 -24.75
CA GLY A 270 -16.78 17.82 -23.50
C GLY A 270 -17.88 18.71 -22.91
N SER A 271 -18.68 18.14 -22.00
CA SER A 271 -19.44 18.82 -20.91
C SER A 271 -19.72 20.33 -21.07
N GLY A 272 -20.90 20.69 -21.59
CA GLY A 272 -21.47 22.05 -21.51
C GLY A 272 -22.82 22.20 -22.24
N PRO A 273 -23.72 23.12 -21.85
CA PRO A 273 -25.17 22.94 -21.86
C PRO A 273 -25.89 23.54 -23.09
N ALA A 274 -27.12 23.08 -23.38
CA ALA A 274 -28.14 23.88 -24.06
C ALA A 274 -29.57 23.49 -23.64
N ARG A 275 -30.37 24.52 -23.30
CA ARG A 275 -31.85 24.54 -23.30
C ARG A 275 -32.30 24.38 -24.77
N GLY A 276 -33.15 23.43 -25.18
CA GLY A 276 -34.63 23.39 -25.09
C GLY A 276 -35.27 23.95 -26.39
N PRO A 277 -36.55 23.71 -26.74
CA PRO A 277 -37.43 22.56 -26.52
C PRO A 277 -37.80 21.86 -27.87
N GLY A 278 -38.10 20.56 -27.86
CA GLY A 278 -38.59 19.86 -29.06
C GLY A 278 -38.58 18.36 -28.90
N ASP A 279 -39.73 17.74 -29.16
CA ASP A 279 -40.11 16.36 -28.95
C ASP A 279 -39.14 15.28 -29.48
N GLY A 280 -39.22 14.11 -28.84
CA GLY A 280 -39.05 12.83 -29.53
C GLY A 280 -37.80 12.02 -29.20
N SER A 281 -37.90 11.22 -28.12
CA SER A 281 -37.53 9.79 -28.02
C SER A 281 -36.13 9.28 -28.45
N SER A 282 -35.60 8.36 -27.61
CA SER A 282 -34.38 7.52 -27.74
C SER A 282 -33.09 8.17 -27.20
N GLY A 283 -32.46 7.78 -26.08
CA GLY A 283 -32.58 6.56 -25.28
C GLY A 283 -31.21 6.15 -24.69
N GLY A 284 -30.38 7.11 -24.27
CA GLY A 284 -29.08 6.85 -23.62
C GLY A 284 -29.22 7.02 -22.11
N ASN A 285 -29.03 5.93 -21.36
CA ASN A 285 -29.20 5.86 -19.91
C ASN A 285 -28.26 6.83 -19.16
N SER A 286 -28.64 8.10 -19.09
CA SER A 286 -28.05 9.10 -18.20
C SER A 286 -28.32 8.67 -16.76
N SER A 287 -27.29 8.61 -15.92
CA SER A 287 -27.46 8.19 -14.53
C SER A 287 -28.60 8.97 -13.85
N LEU A 288 -29.49 8.24 -13.17
CA LEU A 288 -30.67 8.77 -12.44
C LEU A 288 -30.29 9.68 -11.25
N MET A 289 -29.05 10.18 -11.19
CA MET A 289 -28.55 10.97 -10.07
C MET A 289 -29.08 12.41 -10.16
N PRO A 290 -29.71 12.95 -9.09
CA PRO A 290 -30.16 14.34 -9.09
C PRO A 290 -28.98 15.29 -9.31
N LYS A 291 -29.20 16.36 -10.09
CA LYS A 291 -28.20 17.41 -10.33
C LYS A 291 -28.34 18.51 -9.29
N SER A 292 -27.22 19.00 -8.76
CA SER A 292 -27.21 20.12 -7.82
C SER A 292 -27.40 21.45 -8.56
N LYS A 293 -28.33 22.29 -8.07
CA LYS A 293 -28.60 23.66 -8.55
C LYS A 293 -27.41 24.61 -8.31
N TYR A 294 -26.59 24.32 -7.31
CA TYR A 294 -25.57 25.25 -6.79
C TYR A 294 -24.12 24.82 -7.04
N VAL A 295 -23.89 23.52 -7.25
CA VAL A 295 -22.56 22.93 -7.38
C VAL A 295 -22.52 21.94 -8.56
N PRO A 296 -21.90 22.32 -9.69
CA PRO A 296 -21.70 21.40 -10.81
C PRO A 296 -20.92 20.15 -10.36
N ASP A 297 -21.29 18.99 -10.89
CA ASP A 297 -20.61 17.72 -10.63
C ASP A 297 -20.48 17.31 -9.15
N ALA A 298 -21.41 17.77 -8.30
CA ALA A 298 -21.41 17.45 -6.87
C ALA A 298 -21.28 15.94 -6.60
N HIS A 299 -21.88 15.10 -7.44
CA HIS A 299 -21.79 13.64 -7.32
C HIS A 299 -20.34 13.12 -7.38
N LYS A 300 -19.50 13.66 -8.28
CA LYS A 300 -18.13 13.20 -8.50
C LYS A 300 -17.23 13.49 -7.29
N TYR A 301 -17.42 14.65 -6.68
CA TYR A 301 -16.67 15.05 -5.50
C TYR A 301 -17.10 14.30 -4.25
N LEU A 302 -18.42 14.08 -4.07
CA LEU A 302 -18.92 13.30 -2.94
C LEU A 302 -18.52 11.83 -3.07
N LYS A 303 -18.54 11.25 -4.27
CA LYS A 303 -18.05 9.88 -4.50
C LYS A 303 -16.56 9.74 -4.16
N ARG A 304 -15.73 10.74 -4.49
CA ARG A 304 -14.31 10.78 -4.11
C ARG A 304 -14.10 10.91 -2.59
N ALA A 305 -15.04 11.54 -1.88
CA ALA A 305 -15.00 11.65 -0.42
C ALA A 305 -15.51 10.38 0.30
N GLY A 306 -15.88 9.32 -0.44
CA GLY A 306 -16.27 8.03 0.13
C GLY A 306 -17.77 7.88 0.41
N TYR A 307 -18.62 8.79 -0.09
CA TYR A 307 -20.09 8.66 0.06
C TYR A 307 -20.68 7.69 -0.97
N GLU A 308 -21.71 6.94 -0.57
CA GLU A 308 -22.42 6.00 -1.43
C GLU A 308 -23.48 6.69 -2.31
N ASP A 309 -23.85 6.08 -3.44
CA ASP A 309 -24.77 6.67 -4.42
C ASP A 309 -26.15 7.10 -3.85
N PRO A 310 -26.81 6.33 -2.96
CA PRO A 310 -28.04 6.77 -2.31
C PRO A 310 -27.83 8.01 -1.41
N ALA A 311 -26.72 8.05 -0.68
CA ALA A 311 -26.38 9.19 0.16
C ALA A 311 -26.07 10.43 -0.67
N ILE A 312 -25.31 10.27 -1.76
CA ILE A 312 -25.01 11.34 -2.71
C ILE A 312 -26.30 11.96 -3.25
N ALA A 313 -27.27 11.13 -3.64
CA ALA A 313 -28.57 11.61 -4.12
C ALA A 313 -29.27 12.47 -3.05
N GLY A 314 -29.33 12.00 -1.80
CA GLY A 314 -29.96 12.73 -0.69
C GLY A 314 -29.21 14.01 -0.30
N MET A 315 -27.89 14.01 -0.38
CA MET A 315 -27.06 15.20 -0.15
C MET A 315 -27.32 16.26 -1.23
N ILE A 316 -27.39 15.87 -2.51
CA ILE A 316 -27.70 16.79 -3.60
C ILE A 316 -29.12 17.35 -3.47
N LEU A 317 -30.11 16.52 -3.12
CA LEU A 317 -31.48 16.96 -2.85
C LEU A 317 -31.52 17.95 -1.67
N SER A 318 -30.77 17.68 -0.61
CA SER A 318 -30.64 18.61 0.52
C SER A 318 -30.01 19.94 0.11
N LEU A 319 -29.01 19.94 -0.77
CA LEU A 319 -28.43 21.18 -1.30
C LEU A 319 -29.46 21.96 -2.11
N ASN A 320 -30.28 21.28 -2.91
CA ASN A 320 -31.30 21.89 -3.76
C ASN A 320 -32.48 22.50 -2.99
N GLN A 321 -32.70 22.07 -1.74
CA GLN A 321 -33.70 22.61 -0.82
C GLN A 321 -33.21 23.88 -0.10
N MET A 322 -31.90 24.14 -0.05
CA MET A 322 -31.37 25.33 0.59
C MET A 322 -31.66 26.57 -0.25
N LYS A 323 -32.34 27.58 0.30
CA LYS A 323 -32.64 28.83 -0.41
C LYS A 323 -31.38 29.64 -0.74
N ASN A 324 -30.34 29.55 0.10
CA ASN A 324 -29.12 30.35 -0.03
C ASN A 324 -27.98 29.56 -0.71
N LYS A 325 -27.58 30.00 -1.90
CA LYS A 325 -26.47 29.44 -2.69
C LYS A 325 -25.16 29.38 -1.90
N HIS A 326 -24.86 30.38 -1.08
CA HIS A 326 -23.62 30.44 -0.31
C HIS A 326 -23.60 29.40 0.82
N GLN A 327 -24.75 29.17 1.47
CA GLN A 327 -24.89 28.12 2.49
C GLN A 327 -24.77 26.73 1.86
N ALA A 328 -25.42 26.51 0.71
CA ALA A 328 -25.30 25.24 -0.02
C ALA A 328 -23.85 24.93 -0.40
N LYS A 329 -23.12 25.91 -0.95
CA LYS A 329 -21.69 25.73 -1.27
C LYS A 329 -20.82 25.47 -0.04
N LYS A 330 -21.08 26.17 1.07
CA LYS A 330 -20.36 25.96 2.34
C LYS A 330 -20.59 24.55 2.88
N GLN A 331 -21.84 24.09 2.89
CA GLN A 331 -22.22 22.75 3.33
C GLN A 331 -21.59 21.66 2.44
N PHE A 332 -21.67 21.82 1.12
CA PHE A 332 -21.04 20.89 0.18
C PHE A 332 -19.53 20.79 0.38
N SER A 333 -18.84 21.92 0.58
CA SER A 333 -17.38 21.95 0.83
C SER A 333 -17.00 21.22 2.12
N ALA A 334 -17.85 21.31 3.17
CA ALA A 334 -17.65 20.56 4.40
C ALA A 334 -17.77 19.04 4.16
N TRP A 335 -18.79 18.60 3.43
CA TRP A 335 -18.97 17.18 3.08
C TRP A 335 -17.84 16.64 2.21
N ALA A 336 -17.44 17.36 1.17
CA ALA A 336 -16.38 16.94 0.25
C ALA A 336 -14.98 16.88 0.90
N ARG A 337 -14.80 17.51 2.07
CA ARG A 337 -13.55 17.49 2.86
C ARG A 337 -13.59 16.53 4.06
N GLU A 338 -14.75 15.94 4.35
CA GLU A 338 -14.91 14.96 5.44
C GLU A 338 -14.05 13.73 5.12
N LYS A 339 -13.21 13.31 6.07
CA LYS A 339 -12.31 12.14 5.94
C LYS A 339 -12.49 11.11 7.06
N ASP A 340 -13.26 11.44 8.11
CA ASP A 340 -13.51 10.52 9.21
C ASP A 340 -14.51 9.43 8.75
N PRO A 341 -14.10 8.15 8.74
CA PRO A 341 -14.97 7.05 8.32
C PRO A 341 -16.28 6.99 9.11
N LYS A 342 -16.26 7.29 10.41
CA LYS A 342 -17.48 7.24 11.25
C LYS A 342 -18.48 8.31 10.85
N HIS A 343 -18.00 9.50 10.50
CA HIS A 343 -18.87 10.58 10.02
C HIS A 343 -19.42 10.31 8.63
N ILE A 344 -18.60 9.77 7.73
CA ILE A 344 -19.04 9.38 6.37
C ILE A 344 -20.13 8.32 6.48
N GLN A 345 -19.92 7.28 7.29
CA GLN A 345 -20.91 6.22 7.50
C GLN A 345 -22.23 6.78 8.09
N ARG A 346 -22.16 7.62 9.13
CA ARG A 346 -23.36 8.25 9.71
C ARG A 346 -24.13 9.09 8.68
N ARG A 347 -23.42 9.86 7.84
CA ARG A 347 -24.02 10.67 6.78
C ARG A 347 -24.55 9.79 5.64
N ASN A 348 -23.90 8.67 5.33
CA ASN A 348 -24.40 7.72 4.33
C ASN A 348 -25.81 7.25 4.71
N THR A 349 -25.99 6.79 5.96
CA THR A 349 -27.31 6.40 6.47
C THR A 349 -28.30 7.56 6.43
N GLN A 350 -27.94 8.72 6.98
CA GLN A 350 -28.81 9.89 7.08
C GLN A 350 -29.31 10.39 5.71
N TYR A 351 -28.42 10.49 4.72
CA TYR A 351 -28.79 11.02 3.41
C TYR A 351 -29.37 9.95 2.48
N ALA A 352 -29.03 8.67 2.65
CA ALA A 352 -29.71 7.59 1.94
C ALA A 352 -31.21 7.53 2.29
N GLU A 353 -31.57 7.69 3.57
CA GLU A 353 -32.97 7.79 3.99
C GLU A 353 -33.66 9.00 3.37
N ARG A 354 -32.98 10.15 3.32
CA ARG A 354 -33.52 11.37 2.70
C ARG A 354 -33.74 11.20 1.19
N ALA A 355 -32.86 10.46 0.50
CA ALA A 355 -33.05 10.13 -0.91
C ALA A 355 -34.27 9.22 -1.12
N LYS A 356 -34.44 8.22 -0.25
CA LYS A 356 -35.61 7.33 -0.25
C LYS A 356 -36.91 8.09 -0.01
N GLN A 357 -36.94 9.00 0.97
CA GLN A 357 -38.09 9.86 1.25
C GLN A 357 -38.43 10.79 0.07
N ALA A 358 -37.42 11.20 -0.70
CA ALA A 358 -37.60 12.01 -1.91
C ALA A 358 -37.96 11.17 -3.16
N GLY A 359 -38.24 9.87 -3.01
CA GLY A 359 -38.66 9.00 -4.09
C GLY A 359 -37.55 8.60 -5.07
N TRP A 360 -36.28 8.75 -4.70
CA TRP A 360 -35.17 8.33 -5.54
C TRP A 360 -35.05 6.79 -5.56
N LYS A 361 -35.29 6.15 -6.72
CA LYS A 361 -35.39 4.69 -6.86
C LYS A 361 -34.07 3.97 -7.20
N GLY A 362 -32.94 4.65 -7.19
CA GLY A 362 -31.65 4.07 -7.57
C GLY A 362 -31.52 3.75 -9.07
N ALA A 363 -30.31 3.42 -9.51
CA ALA A 363 -30.11 2.88 -10.86
C ALA A 363 -30.59 1.42 -10.90
N PRO A 364 -31.35 0.98 -11.92
CA PRO A 364 -31.75 -0.42 -12.05
C PRO A 364 -30.50 -1.30 -12.22
N ASN A 365 -30.32 -2.26 -11.31
CA ASN A 365 -29.16 -3.16 -11.25
C ASN A 365 -28.95 -3.92 -12.58
N SER A 366 -27.73 -3.87 -13.11
CA SER A 366 -27.22 -4.82 -14.09
C SER A 366 -26.72 -6.11 -13.39
N GLY A 367 -27.54 -7.16 -13.43
CA GLY A 367 -27.11 -8.57 -13.51
C GLY A 367 -26.63 -9.31 -12.26
N SER A 368 -27.52 -10.10 -11.65
CA SER A 368 -27.25 -11.49 -11.23
C SER A 368 -28.58 -12.23 -11.13
N GLY A 369 -28.77 -13.24 -11.99
CA GLY A 369 -30.05 -13.90 -12.24
C GLY A 369 -30.48 -14.94 -11.20
N GLY A 370 -31.81 -15.08 -11.10
CA GLY A 370 -32.52 -16.37 -11.09
C GLY A 370 -32.50 -17.22 -9.82
N GLY A 371 -33.56 -17.12 -9.02
CA GLY A 371 -33.93 -18.12 -8.01
C GLY A 371 -35.11 -17.65 -7.16
N SER A 372 -36.31 -18.14 -7.44
CA SER A 372 -37.58 -17.76 -6.83
C SER A 372 -37.68 -18.14 -5.35
N GLY A 373 -38.13 -17.21 -4.51
CA GLY A 373 -38.53 -17.48 -3.13
C GLY A 373 -38.95 -16.19 -2.42
N SER A 374 -40.25 -16.00 -2.27
CA SER A 374 -40.92 -14.84 -1.68
C SER A 374 -40.52 -14.60 -0.20
N ALA A 375 -39.86 -13.48 0.11
CA ALA A 375 -39.89 -12.84 1.44
C ALA A 375 -39.29 -11.41 1.46
N SER A 376 -40.11 -10.47 1.96
CA SER A 376 -39.83 -9.20 2.65
C SER A 376 -38.52 -8.43 2.39
N ALA A 377 -38.66 -7.22 1.83
CA ALA A 377 -37.57 -6.30 1.49
C ALA A 377 -36.99 -5.57 2.72
N TYR A 378 -35.89 -6.09 3.26
CA TYR A 378 -34.98 -5.37 4.17
C TYR A 378 -33.70 -4.94 3.45
N THR A 379 -33.31 -3.70 3.72
CA THR A 379 -32.20 -2.94 3.13
C THR A 379 -30.86 -3.65 3.31
N LYS A 380 -30.10 -3.79 2.22
CA LYS A 380 -28.79 -4.46 2.17
C LYS A 380 -27.73 -3.65 2.94
N GLN A 381 -27.61 -3.89 4.25
CA GLN A 381 -26.47 -3.48 5.07
C GLN A 381 -25.21 -4.15 4.50
N GLU A 382 -24.18 -3.37 4.20
CA GLU A 382 -22.90 -3.87 3.73
C GLU A 382 -22.30 -4.78 4.81
N ARG A 383 -22.05 -6.04 4.47
CA ARG A 383 -21.58 -7.09 5.39
C ARG A 383 -20.17 -6.75 5.84
N ILE A 384 -20.03 -6.30 7.09
CA ILE A 384 -18.74 -6.24 7.76
C ILE A 384 -18.47 -7.64 8.31
N ASP A 385 -17.68 -8.42 7.57
CA ASP A 385 -17.17 -9.71 8.03
C ASP A 385 -15.96 -9.48 8.94
N ASP A 386 -16.22 -9.14 10.20
CA ASP A 386 -15.20 -8.91 11.23
C ASP A 386 -15.07 -10.05 12.26
N GLY A 387 -15.89 -11.10 12.12
CA GLY A 387 -15.94 -12.22 13.06
C GLY A 387 -14.88 -13.30 12.83
N PRO A 388 -14.76 -14.29 13.74
CA PRO A 388 -13.99 -15.49 13.49
C PRO A 388 -14.46 -16.19 12.21
N PRO A 389 -13.54 -16.80 11.43
CA PRO A 389 -13.93 -17.59 10.26
C PRO A 389 -14.94 -18.67 10.66
N ASN A 390 -16.05 -18.79 9.91
CA ASN A 390 -17.20 -19.69 10.14
C ASN A 390 -18.25 -19.25 11.17
N MET A 391 -18.23 -17.99 11.65
CA MET A 391 -19.36 -17.45 12.42
C MET A 391 -20.39 -16.78 11.50
N PRO A 392 -21.70 -16.98 11.72
CA PRO A 392 -22.73 -16.22 11.02
C PRO A 392 -22.57 -14.73 11.32
N THR A 393 -22.56 -13.92 10.26
CA THR A 393 -22.50 -12.46 10.40
C THR A 393 -23.79 -11.94 11.03
N SER A 394 -23.70 -11.21 12.14
CA SER A 394 -24.89 -10.55 12.73
C SER A 394 -25.17 -9.21 12.05
N TYR A 395 -26.44 -8.92 11.76
CA TYR A 395 -26.87 -7.65 11.16
C TYR A 395 -26.96 -6.50 12.16
N PHE A 396 -27.01 -6.82 13.46
CA PHE A 396 -27.33 -5.86 14.52
C PHE A 396 -26.15 -5.55 15.44
N VAL A 397 -25.20 -6.49 15.56
CA VAL A 397 -23.99 -6.34 16.39
C VAL A 397 -22.78 -6.77 15.57
N PRO A 398 -21.65 -6.04 15.60
CA PRO A 398 -20.42 -6.50 14.95
C PRO A 398 -20.08 -7.92 15.39
N THR A 399 -19.79 -8.81 14.44
CA THR A 399 -19.69 -10.26 14.68
C THR A 399 -18.53 -10.55 15.63
N SER A 400 -17.43 -9.79 15.52
CA SER A 400 -16.30 -9.82 16.46
C SER A 400 -16.73 -9.54 17.91
N LYS A 401 -17.51 -8.49 18.11
CA LYS A 401 -18.00 -8.05 19.42
C LYS A 401 -19.00 -9.04 19.98
N GLY A 402 -19.96 -9.48 19.14
CA GLY A 402 -20.95 -10.47 19.49
C GLY A 402 -20.32 -11.77 19.97
N TYR A 403 -19.33 -12.25 19.23
CA TYR A 403 -18.55 -13.42 19.61
C TYR A 403 -17.82 -13.23 20.95
N ALA A 404 -17.07 -12.13 21.10
CA ALA A 404 -16.27 -11.89 22.30
C ALA A 404 -17.12 -11.78 23.57
N GLU A 405 -18.24 -11.07 23.53
CA GLU A 405 -19.11 -10.85 24.68
C GLU A 405 -19.90 -12.12 25.05
N LEU A 406 -20.44 -12.86 24.07
CA LEU A 406 -21.10 -14.14 24.33
C LEU A 406 -20.11 -15.21 24.82
N LYS A 407 -18.87 -15.20 24.30
CA LYS A 407 -17.82 -16.09 24.82
C LYS A 407 -17.47 -15.77 26.26
N LYS A 408 -17.40 -14.48 26.61
CA LYS A 408 -17.17 -14.01 27.98
C LYS A 408 -18.32 -14.40 28.92
N ALA A 409 -19.56 -14.45 28.42
CA ALA A 409 -20.73 -14.93 29.16
C ALA A 409 -20.78 -16.47 29.34
N GLY A 410 -19.85 -17.22 28.74
CA GLY A 410 -19.72 -18.67 28.95
C GLY A 410 -20.40 -19.55 27.90
N TYR A 411 -20.83 -18.99 26.76
CA TYR A 411 -21.43 -19.78 25.68
C TYR A 411 -20.38 -20.52 24.83
N ASP A 412 -20.79 -21.67 24.28
CA ASP A 412 -19.99 -22.49 23.40
C ASP A 412 -20.10 -22.04 21.93
N GLU A 413 -19.08 -22.33 21.11
CA GLU A 413 -19.00 -21.81 19.74
C GLU A 413 -20.22 -22.17 18.86
N PRO A 414 -20.79 -23.40 18.90
CA PRO A 414 -22.02 -23.70 18.17
C PRO A 414 -23.21 -22.88 18.67
N ALA A 415 -23.34 -22.68 19.98
CA ALA A 415 -24.42 -21.88 20.55
C ALA A 415 -24.29 -20.41 20.19
N ILE A 416 -23.06 -19.86 20.18
CA ILE A 416 -22.80 -18.49 19.71
C ILE A 416 -23.19 -18.35 18.23
N ALA A 417 -22.88 -19.32 17.39
CA ALA A 417 -23.31 -19.32 15.99
C ALA A 417 -24.84 -19.34 15.87
N GLY A 418 -25.52 -20.20 16.63
CA GLY A 418 -26.99 -20.26 16.65
C GLY A 418 -27.63 -18.96 17.13
N MET A 419 -27.08 -18.36 18.19
CA MET A 419 -27.52 -17.06 18.70
C MET A 419 -27.38 -15.93 17.67
N LEU A 420 -26.23 -15.85 17.00
CA LEU A 420 -25.98 -14.83 15.97
C LEU A 420 -26.86 -15.05 14.73
N ALA A 421 -27.09 -16.30 14.34
CA ALA A 421 -28.00 -16.64 13.25
C ALA A 421 -29.46 -16.31 13.60
N LEU A 422 -29.90 -16.62 14.82
CA LEU A 422 -31.23 -16.28 15.32
C LEU A 422 -31.44 -14.77 15.40
N MET A 423 -30.43 -14.00 15.83
CA MET A 423 -30.53 -12.55 15.83
C MET A 423 -30.94 -12.01 14.47
N ASN A 424 -30.43 -12.58 13.37
CA ASN A 424 -30.73 -12.15 12.01
C ASN A 424 -32.17 -12.43 11.56
N THR A 425 -32.90 -13.32 12.24
CA THR A 425 -34.30 -13.61 11.94
C THR A 425 -35.28 -12.78 12.78
N LEU A 426 -34.79 -12.09 13.81
CA LEU A 426 -35.59 -11.25 14.71
C LEU A 426 -35.61 -9.80 14.23
N ASP A 427 -36.61 -9.03 14.67
CA ASP A 427 -36.55 -7.58 14.51
C ASP A 427 -35.41 -6.98 15.35
N GLN A 428 -34.91 -5.82 14.94
CA GLN A 428 -33.74 -5.19 15.58
C GLN A 428 -33.91 -4.98 17.09
N LYS A 429 -35.12 -4.63 17.55
CA LYS A 429 -35.37 -4.35 18.97
C LYS A 429 -35.34 -5.65 19.77
N GLN A 430 -35.96 -6.72 19.26
CA GLN A 430 -35.89 -8.05 19.86
C GLN A 430 -34.47 -8.63 19.83
N ALA A 431 -33.76 -8.50 18.71
CA ALA A 431 -32.39 -9.00 18.57
C ALA A 431 -31.44 -8.35 19.58
N LEU A 432 -31.49 -7.02 19.74
CA LEU A 432 -30.66 -6.30 20.70
C LEU A 432 -31.04 -6.59 22.15
N ASN A 433 -32.33 -6.72 22.46
CA ASN A 433 -32.79 -7.10 23.79
C ASN A 433 -32.31 -8.53 24.16
N ASN A 434 -32.44 -9.47 23.24
CA ASN A 434 -31.95 -10.83 23.43
C ASN A 434 -30.42 -10.86 23.61
N TYR A 435 -29.69 -10.09 22.82
CA TYR A 435 -28.25 -9.96 22.95
C TYR A 435 -27.82 -9.41 24.32
N GLU A 436 -28.51 -8.40 24.83
CA GLU A 436 -28.26 -7.85 26.18
C GLU A 436 -28.55 -8.89 27.27
N VAL A 437 -29.65 -9.63 27.16
CA VAL A 437 -29.99 -10.72 28.08
C VAL A 437 -28.92 -11.83 28.04
N TRP A 438 -28.50 -12.25 26.85
CA TRP A 438 -27.50 -13.31 26.73
C TRP A 438 -26.14 -12.88 27.29
N THR A 439 -25.68 -11.67 26.97
CA THR A 439 -24.36 -11.17 27.43
C THR A 439 -24.31 -10.82 28.91
N SER A 440 -25.45 -10.51 29.53
CA SER A 440 -25.55 -10.25 30.98
C SER A 440 -25.88 -11.51 31.81
N GLU A 441 -26.18 -12.64 31.16
CA GLU A 441 -26.51 -13.90 31.82
C GLU A 441 -25.33 -14.42 32.64
N LYS A 442 -25.58 -14.75 33.91
CA LYS A 442 -24.58 -15.31 34.83
C LYS A 442 -24.99 -16.66 35.42
N ASN A 443 -26.23 -17.11 35.20
CA ASN A 443 -26.70 -18.37 35.76
C ASN A 443 -26.17 -19.57 34.93
N PRO A 444 -25.33 -20.45 35.51
CA PRO A 444 -24.70 -21.54 34.77
C PRO A 444 -25.70 -22.56 34.21
N GLU A 445 -26.81 -22.82 34.91
CA GLU A 445 -27.85 -23.74 34.42
C GLU A 445 -28.60 -23.16 33.21
N GLN A 446 -28.80 -21.84 33.20
CA GLN A 446 -29.43 -21.14 32.09
C GLN A 446 -28.50 -21.09 30.87
N ILE A 447 -27.21 -20.82 31.09
CA ILE A 447 -26.18 -20.88 30.04
C ILE A 447 -26.11 -22.30 29.45
N LYS A 448 -26.11 -23.34 30.29
CA LYS A 448 -26.10 -24.75 29.84
C LYS A 448 -27.33 -25.11 29.01
N ARG A 449 -28.53 -24.67 29.41
CA ARG A 449 -29.77 -24.86 28.64
C ARG A 449 -29.72 -24.15 27.28
N ARG A 450 -29.27 -22.90 27.24
CA ARG A 450 -29.12 -22.11 26.01
C ARG A 450 -28.01 -22.66 25.10
N ASN A 451 -26.92 -23.17 25.66
CA ASN A 451 -25.86 -23.84 24.90
C ASN A 451 -26.40 -25.06 24.15
N LYS A 452 -27.27 -25.85 24.80
CA LYS A 452 -27.95 -26.96 24.16
C LYS A 452 -28.91 -26.46 23.08
N GLN A 453 -29.82 -25.57 23.44
CA GLN A 453 -30.85 -25.05 22.52
C GLN A 453 -30.24 -24.43 21.24
N TYR A 454 -29.41 -23.39 21.39
CA TYR A 454 -28.86 -22.68 20.25
C TYR A 454 -27.73 -23.47 19.56
N GLY A 455 -27.07 -24.38 20.29
CA GLY A 455 -26.11 -25.30 19.70
C GLY A 455 -26.80 -26.30 18.75
N ASP A 456 -27.96 -26.83 19.14
CA ASP A 456 -28.76 -27.73 18.31
C ASP A 456 -29.33 -26.98 17.09
N GLU A 457 -29.89 -25.77 17.27
CA GLU A 457 -30.35 -24.90 16.17
C GLU A 457 -29.22 -24.57 15.17
N ALA A 458 -28.00 -24.29 15.65
CA ALA A 458 -26.86 -24.02 14.78
C ALA A 458 -26.48 -25.22 13.91
N ARG A 459 -26.56 -26.44 14.47
CA ARG A 459 -26.29 -27.68 13.71
C ARG A 459 -27.35 -27.90 12.63
N GLU A 460 -28.62 -27.62 12.92
CA GLU A 460 -29.70 -27.68 11.92
C GLU A 460 -29.48 -26.67 10.78
N MET A 461 -28.92 -25.50 11.09
CA MET A 461 -28.54 -24.49 10.09
C MET A 461 -27.24 -24.81 9.33
N GLY A 462 -26.62 -25.98 9.57
CA GLY A 462 -25.43 -26.44 8.87
C GLY A 462 -24.11 -25.92 9.45
N TYR A 463 -24.11 -25.29 10.63
CA TYR A 463 -22.88 -24.94 11.34
C TYR A 463 -22.35 -26.20 12.05
N PRO A 464 -21.19 -26.74 11.65
CA PRO A 464 -20.69 -28.00 12.19
C PRO A 464 -20.36 -27.90 13.69
N ASP A 465 -20.19 -29.04 14.37
CA ASP A 465 -19.56 -29.06 15.69
C ASP A 465 -18.17 -28.41 15.65
N LYS A 466 -17.73 -27.88 16.80
CA LYS A 466 -16.41 -27.25 16.99
C LYS A 466 -15.23 -27.97 16.29
N PRO A 467 -15.09 -29.31 16.30
CA PRO A 467 -14.03 -30.00 15.57
C PRO A 467 -14.11 -29.84 14.04
N LYS A 468 -15.33 -29.86 13.49
CA LYS A 468 -15.58 -29.73 12.05
C LYS A 468 -15.51 -28.28 11.57
N MET A 469 -15.89 -27.30 12.41
CA MET A 469 -15.62 -25.88 12.14
C MET A 469 -14.12 -25.60 12.03
N ASN A 470 -13.32 -26.17 12.94
CA ASN A 470 -11.86 -26.04 12.87
C ASN A 470 -11.24 -26.75 11.65
N ALA A 471 -11.85 -27.84 11.17
CA ALA A 471 -11.38 -28.56 9.98
C ALA A 471 -11.59 -27.78 8.67
N HIS A 472 -12.72 -27.05 8.53
CA HIS A 472 -13.06 -26.33 7.28
C HIS A 472 -12.14 -25.13 6.97
N VAL A 473 -11.46 -24.57 7.98
CA VAL A 473 -10.54 -23.42 7.80
C VAL A 473 -9.07 -23.83 7.80
N GLY A 474 -8.75 -25.12 7.77
CA GLY A 474 -7.36 -25.61 7.79
C GLY A 474 -6.73 -25.64 9.18
N GLY A 475 -7.49 -26.02 10.21
CA GLY A 475 -7.03 -26.20 11.58
C GLY A 475 -7.27 -25.00 12.49
N ASN A 476 -7.10 -25.21 13.81
CA ASN A 476 -7.22 -24.18 14.84
C ASN A 476 -6.33 -22.97 14.50
N PRO A 477 -6.77 -21.71 14.68
CA PRO A 477 -5.92 -20.52 14.52
C PRO A 477 -4.57 -20.62 15.26
N PHE A 478 -4.55 -21.27 16.42
CA PHE A 478 -3.33 -21.58 17.17
C PHE A 478 -2.44 -22.61 16.47
N ASP A 479 -3.03 -23.60 15.79
CA ASP A 479 -2.28 -24.59 15.00
C ASP A 479 -1.70 -23.96 13.73
N LYS A 480 -2.38 -22.97 13.12
CA LYS A 480 -1.79 -22.16 12.04
C LYS A 480 -0.63 -21.30 12.52
N MET A 481 -0.73 -20.69 13.69
CA MET A 481 0.34 -19.88 14.27
C MET A 481 1.55 -20.76 14.67
N LYS A 482 1.29 -21.94 15.26
CA LYS A 482 2.31 -22.97 15.54
C LYS A 482 2.94 -23.51 14.25
N LYS A 483 2.14 -23.77 13.20
CA LYS A 483 2.63 -24.22 11.89
C LYS A 483 3.44 -23.16 11.16
N LYS A 484 3.03 -21.88 11.20
CA LYS A 484 3.77 -20.74 10.63
C LYS A 484 5.11 -20.51 11.34
N LEU A 485 5.24 -20.97 12.58
CA LEU A 485 6.44 -20.89 13.41
C LEU A 485 7.20 -22.23 13.52
N GLY A 486 6.82 -23.23 12.73
CA GLY A 486 7.54 -24.51 12.64
C GLY A 486 7.44 -25.41 13.88
N ILE A 487 6.38 -25.29 14.70
CA ILE A 487 6.12 -26.18 15.85
C ILE A 487 5.10 -27.24 15.43
N PRO A 488 5.49 -28.52 15.26
CA PRO A 488 4.56 -29.60 14.97
C PRO A 488 3.54 -29.75 16.10
N VAL A 489 2.27 -30.04 15.75
CA VAL A 489 1.18 -30.22 16.73
C VAL A 489 1.46 -31.40 17.69
N ASN A 490 2.33 -32.34 17.29
CA ASN A 490 2.83 -33.45 18.12
C ASN A 490 3.98 -33.06 19.08
N SER A 491 4.57 -31.87 18.94
CA SER A 491 5.77 -31.48 19.70
C SER A 491 5.49 -31.00 21.10
N VAL A 492 4.28 -30.50 21.42
CA VAL A 492 3.97 -30.09 22.81
C VAL A 492 4.03 -31.29 23.76
N LYS A 493 3.52 -32.47 23.34
CA LYS A 493 3.64 -33.70 24.12
C LYS A 493 5.08 -34.20 24.22
N LYS A 494 5.88 -34.10 23.14
CA LYS A 494 7.31 -34.43 23.15
C LYS A 494 8.11 -33.52 24.07
N VAL A 495 7.84 -32.20 24.04
CA VAL A 495 8.44 -31.19 24.92
C VAL A 495 8.00 -31.41 26.36
N GLU A 496 6.73 -31.74 26.62
CA GLU A 496 6.24 -32.12 27.94
C GLU A 496 6.93 -33.38 28.47
N ALA A 497 7.12 -34.41 27.65
CA ALA A 497 7.88 -35.61 28.01
C ALA A 497 9.36 -35.32 28.28
N LEU A 498 10.01 -34.50 27.45
CA LEU A 498 11.41 -34.08 27.62
C LEU A 498 11.60 -33.24 28.89
N LEU A 499 10.74 -32.26 29.14
CA LEU A 499 10.76 -31.45 30.36
C LEU A 499 10.47 -32.28 31.61
N ASN A 500 9.78 -33.42 31.47
CA ASN A 500 9.55 -34.39 32.55
C ASN A 500 10.66 -35.43 32.71
N SER A 501 11.63 -35.50 31.80
CA SER A 501 12.72 -36.47 31.85
C SER A 501 13.64 -36.24 33.05
N LYS A 502 14.31 -37.31 33.50
CA LYS A 502 15.30 -37.22 34.59
C LYS A 502 16.45 -36.28 34.23
N GLU A 503 16.79 -36.17 32.95
CA GLU A 503 17.87 -35.32 32.44
C GLU A 503 17.57 -33.82 32.64
N MET A 504 16.34 -33.38 32.39
CA MET A 504 15.95 -31.97 32.59
C MET A 504 15.78 -31.59 34.06
N LYS A 505 15.43 -32.57 34.92
CA LYS A 505 15.45 -32.39 36.38
C LYS A 505 16.88 -32.21 36.91
N GLN A 506 17.86 -32.92 36.35
CA GLN A 506 19.27 -32.76 36.70
C GLN A 506 19.85 -31.42 36.22
N LYS A 507 19.35 -30.88 35.09
CA LYS A 507 19.72 -29.54 34.60
C LYS A 507 19.08 -28.37 35.38
N GLY A 508 18.37 -28.65 36.47
CA GLY A 508 17.86 -27.61 37.39
C GLY A 508 16.65 -26.81 36.88
N VAL A 509 15.89 -27.35 35.92
CA VAL A 509 14.68 -26.69 35.42
C VAL A 509 13.62 -26.63 36.53
N LYS A 510 13.33 -25.43 37.03
CA LYS A 510 12.31 -25.21 38.07
C LYS A 510 10.91 -25.56 37.56
N PRO A 511 10.02 -26.13 38.41
CA PRO A 511 8.64 -26.46 38.05
C PRO A 511 7.87 -25.27 37.43
N GLU A 512 8.05 -24.07 37.97
CA GLU A 512 7.41 -22.84 37.50
C GLU A 512 7.79 -22.49 36.05
N MET A 513 9.05 -22.71 35.67
CA MET A 513 9.54 -22.44 34.31
C MET A 513 8.95 -23.44 33.31
N LYS A 514 8.84 -24.71 33.72
CA LYS A 514 8.18 -25.76 32.95
C LYS A 514 6.70 -25.42 32.71
N ASP A 515 5.97 -25.01 33.75
CA ASP A 515 4.55 -24.68 33.63
C ASP A 515 4.32 -23.44 32.77
N LYS A 516 5.24 -22.46 32.82
CA LYS A 516 5.25 -21.30 31.94
C LYS A 516 5.50 -21.69 30.47
N ILE A 517 6.49 -22.54 30.20
CA ILE A 517 6.76 -23.04 28.84
C ILE A 517 5.56 -23.82 28.29
N LEU A 518 4.97 -24.72 29.09
CA LEU A 518 3.84 -25.54 28.65
C LEU A 518 2.55 -24.74 28.47
N SER A 519 2.28 -23.75 29.34
CA SER A 519 1.10 -22.88 29.19
C SER A 519 1.21 -22.00 27.95
N THR A 520 2.36 -21.39 27.68
CA THR A 520 2.61 -20.61 26.46
C THR A 520 2.55 -21.48 25.20
N LEU A 521 3.04 -22.72 25.22
CA LEU A 521 2.93 -23.63 24.08
C LEU A 521 1.51 -24.18 23.86
N LYS A 522 0.73 -24.37 24.93
CA LYS A 522 -0.66 -24.82 24.85
C LYS A 522 -1.56 -23.69 24.31
N ASN A 523 -1.41 -22.47 24.84
CA ASN A 523 -2.23 -21.30 24.50
C ASN A 523 -1.37 -20.04 24.24
N PRO A 524 -0.72 -19.91 23.06
CA PRO A 524 0.14 -18.76 22.79
C PRO A 524 -0.68 -17.49 22.50
N THR A 525 -0.32 -16.37 23.14
CA THR A 525 -1.00 -15.08 22.96
C THR A 525 -0.41 -14.26 21.81
N SER A 526 0.87 -14.47 21.50
CA SER A 526 1.59 -13.78 20.42
C SER A 526 2.75 -14.59 19.82
N GLU A 527 3.18 -14.21 18.61
CA GLU A 527 4.34 -14.78 17.92
C GLU A 527 5.66 -14.58 18.68
N GLN A 528 5.79 -13.45 19.38
CA GLN A 528 6.98 -13.13 20.19
C GLN A 528 7.12 -14.06 21.41
N GLU A 529 6.01 -14.40 22.07
CA GLU A 529 6.02 -15.35 23.19
C GLU A 529 6.50 -16.74 22.76
N ILE A 530 6.10 -17.19 21.56
CA ILE A 530 6.54 -18.47 21.01
C ILE A 530 8.05 -18.45 20.72
N GLN A 531 8.57 -17.38 20.12
CA GLN A 531 10.01 -17.27 19.86
C GLN A 531 10.84 -17.23 21.15
N GLN A 532 10.33 -16.58 22.20
CA GLN A 532 10.98 -16.58 23.52
C GLN A 532 11.03 -18.00 24.09
N VAL A 533 9.94 -18.76 24.01
CA VAL A 533 9.92 -20.16 24.47
C VAL A 533 10.88 -21.03 23.65
N VAL A 534 10.96 -20.84 22.34
CA VAL A 534 11.91 -21.57 21.47
C VAL A 534 13.36 -21.25 21.85
N LYS A 535 13.68 -19.98 22.16
CA LYS A 535 15.02 -19.59 22.65
C LYS A 535 15.36 -20.24 23.99
N VAL A 536 14.40 -20.27 24.92
CA VAL A 536 14.56 -20.91 26.24
C VAL A 536 14.74 -22.43 26.09
N LEU A 537 13.99 -23.08 25.20
CA LEU A 537 14.14 -24.51 24.94
C LEU A 537 15.51 -24.83 24.30
N ARG A 538 15.98 -23.99 23.36
CA ARG A 538 17.34 -24.10 22.83
C ARG A 538 18.42 -23.92 23.88
N SER A 539 18.29 -22.95 24.78
CA SER A 539 19.26 -22.74 25.87
C SER A 539 19.31 -23.92 26.85
N LEU A 540 18.23 -24.70 26.94
CA LEU A 540 18.17 -25.93 27.74
C LEU A 540 18.70 -27.17 26.98
N GLY A 541 19.21 -26.99 25.76
CA GLY A 541 19.72 -28.06 24.90
C GLY A 541 18.63 -28.87 24.20
N VAL A 542 17.39 -28.37 24.15
CA VAL A 542 16.31 -28.96 23.35
C VAL A 542 16.33 -28.30 21.99
N ASP A 543 16.95 -28.98 21.02
CA ASP A 543 16.88 -28.56 19.62
C ASP A 543 15.51 -28.91 19.06
N ILE A 544 14.62 -27.92 19.01
CA ILE A 544 13.33 -28.08 18.33
C ILE A 544 13.61 -27.91 16.84
N GLN A 545 14.05 -28.99 16.21
CA GLN A 545 14.08 -29.06 14.76
C GLN A 545 12.64 -29.06 14.26
N SER A 546 12.35 -28.20 13.28
CA SER A 546 11.11 -28.23 12.53
C SER A 546 10.95 -29.61 11.86
N ASP A 547 9.86 -30.35 12.12
CA ASP A 547 9.59 -31.65 11.46
C ASP A 547 9.27 -31.51 9.95
N GLU A 548 9.61 -30.41 9.26
CA GLU A 548 9.49 -30.29 7.80
C GLU A 548 10.71 -29.58 7.21
N MET A 549 11.77 -30.35 6.96
CA MET A 549 12.68 -30.22 5.80
C MET A 549 13.56 -31.47 5.84
N GLN A 550 13.05 -32.59 5.30
CA GLN A 550 13.84 -33.82 5.22
C GLN A 550 15.10 -33.64 4.36
N ASP A 551 15.09 -32.69 3.39
CA ASP A 551 16.27 -32.33 2.60
C ASP A 551 16.35 -30.80 2.41
N GLY A 552 17.26 -30.14 3.14
CA GLY A 552 17.35 -28.67 3.22
C GLY A 552 17.79 -27.97 1.93
N TRP A 553 17.58 -26.65 1.87
CA TRP A 553 18.23 -25.76 0.90
C TRP A 553 19.75 -25.99 0.94
N MET A 554 20.35 -26.19 -0.24
CA MET A 554 21.76 -26.60 -0.43
C MET A 554 22.13 -28.00 0.08
N SER A 555 21.16 -28.88 0.35
CA SER A 555 21.47 -30.30 0.59
C SER A 555 21.87 -30.99 -0.72
N PRO A 556 22.80 -31.96 -0.68
CA PRO A 556 23.13 -32.77 -1.84
C PRO A 556 21.94 -33.66 -2.21
N ASP A 557 21.63 -33.77 -3.49
CA ASP A 557 20.53 -34.62 -4.01
C ASP A 557 20.90 -36.10 -4.16
N GLY A 558 22.12 -36.48 -3.72
CA GLY A 558 22.68 -37.82 -3.88
C GLY A 558 23.08 -38.20 -5.32
N LYS A 559 22.82 -37.34 -6.30
CA LYS A 559 23.11 -37.50 -7.74
C LYS A 559 24.13 -36.47 -8.25
N GLY A 560 24.82 -35.76 -7.36
CA GLY A 560 25.84 -34.77 -7.68
C GLY A 560 25.32 -33.35 -7.90
N GLY A 561 24.03 -33.10 -7.65
CA GLY A 561 23.43 -31.78 -7.60
C GLY A 561 23.16 -31.32 -6.17
N TYR A 562 22.78 -30.05 -6.03
CA TYR A 562 22.32 -29.48 -4.77
C TYR A 562 20.90 -28.96 -4.94
N ARG A 563 20.11 -29.02 -3.87
CA ARG A 563 18.77 -28.45 -3.82
C ARG A 563 18.81 -26.93 -3.65
N ASP A 564 19.06 -26.20 -4.73
CA ASP A 564 19.23 -24.75 -4.75
C ASP A 564 18.30 -24.02 -5.74
N ILE A 565 17.31 -24.72 -6.31
CA ILE A 565 16.30 -24.15 -7.21
C ILE A 565 15.00 -23.96 -6.45
N VAL A 566 14.47 -22.72 -6.41
CA VAL A 566 13.13 -22.43 -5.89
C VAL A 566 12.26 -21.82 -6.98
N LEU A 567 11.05 -22.35 -7.13
CA LEU A 567 10.05 -21.84 -8.05
C LEU A 567 9.47 -20.52 -7.57
N ARG A 568 9.35 -19.53 -8.46
CA ARG A 568 8.67 -18.28 -8.11
C ARG A 568 7.19 -18.58 -7.88
N GLN A 569 6.59 -17.88 -6.91
CA GLN A 569 5.16 -18.08 -6.58
C GLN A 569 4.22 -17.87 -7.79
N ASN A 570 4.58 -16.95 -8.71
CA ASN A 570 3.79 -16.71 -9.91
C ASN A 570 3.81 -17.91 -10.87
N ASP A 571 4.96 -18.56 -11.02
CA ASP A 571 5.10 -19.73 -11.89
C ASP A 571 4.44 -20.96 -11.27
N MET A 572 4.53 -21.12 -9.94
CA MET A 572 3.77 -22.14 -9.20
C MET A 572 2.26 -21.95 -9.36
N LYS A 573 1.74 -20.71 -9.26
CA LYS A 573 0.32 -20.40 -9.50
C LYS A 573 -0.11 -20.73 -10.93
N LYS A 574 0.70 -20.39 -11.94
CA LYS A 574 0.42 -20.74 -13.34
C LYS A 574 0.35 -22.25 -13.55
N LEU A 575 1.29 -22.99 -12.94
CA LEU A 575 1.33 -24.44 -13.02
C LEU A 575 0.11 -25.09 -12.36
N VAL A 576 -0.29 -24.62 -11.17
CA VAL A 576 -1.48 -25.10 -10.45
C VAL A 576 -2.77 -24.80 -11.22
N ASN A 577 -2.89 -23.62 -11.82
CA ASN A 577 -4.02 -23.28 -12.66
C ASN A 577 -4.10 -24.19 -13.90
N SER A 578 -2.94 -24.51 -14.50
CA SER A 578 -2.85 -25.40 -15.65
C SER A 578 -3.18 -26.86 -15.28
N MET A 579 -2.73 -27.33 -14.10
CA MET A 579 -3.12 -28.62 -13.54
C MET A 579 -4.64 -28.73 -13.36
N ARG A 580 -5.28 -27.67 -12.84
CA ARG A 580 -6.74 -27.60 -12.70
C ARG A 580 -7.44 -27.69 -14.05
N GLN A 581 -6.96 -26.98 -15.07
CA GLN A 581 -7.52 -27.02 -16.43
C GLN A 581 -7.37 -28.40 -17.10
N LYS A 582 -6.36 -29.18 -16.70
CA LYS A 582 -6.09 -30.54 -17.21
C LYS A 582 -6.72 -31.65 -16.36
N GLY A 583 -7.59 -31.30 -15.42
CA GLY A 583 -8.40 -32.28 -14.67
C GLY A 583 -7.65 -33.02 -13.56
N PHE A 584 -6.56 -32.47 -13.02
CA PHE A 584 -5.90 -33.04 -11.84
C PHE A 584 -6.83 -32.97 -10.62
N THR A 585 -6.81 -34.02 -9.78
CA THR A 585 -7.60 -34.01 -8.54
C THR A 585 -7.00 -33.04 -7.52
N LYS A 586 -7.78 -32.68 -6.49
CA LYS A 586 -7.32 -31.78 -5.44
C LYS A 586 -6.15 -32.36 -4.66
N GLU A 587 -6.16 -33.66 -4.44
CA GLU A 587 -5.10 -34.41 -3.74
C GLU A 587 -3.81 -34.40 -4.55
N GLN A 588 -3.91 -34.66 -5.86
CA GLN A 588 -2.76 -34.60 -6.77
C GLN A 588 -2.17 -33.19 -6.85
N MET A 589 -3.02 -32.17 -6.94
CA MET A 589 -2.57 -30.77 -6.95
C MET A 589 -1.86 -30.41 -5.64
N ASN A 590 -2.39 -30.83 -4.49
CA ASN A 590 -1.74 -30.57 -3.20
C ASN A 590 -0.38 -31.27 -3.08
N GLN A 591 -0.27 -32.53 -3.50
CA GLN A 591 1.01 -33.25 -3.53
C GLN A 591 2.05 -32.50 -4.37
N TRP A 592 1.66 -31.99 -5.53
CA TRP A 592 2.55 -31.18 -6.36
C TRP A 592 2.87 -29.82 -5.75
N ILE A 593 1.91 -29.15 -5.12
CA ILE A 593 2.17 -27.88 -4.43
C ILE A 593 3.21 -28.08 -3.32
N ASP A 594 3.05 -29.12 -2.51
CA ASP A 594 3.99 -29.43 -1.43
C ASP A 594 5.38 -29.78 -2.01
N TYR A 595 5.44 -30.57 -3.08
CA TYR A 595 6.69 -30.92 -3.76
C TYR A 595 7.39 -29.71 -4.42
N LEU A 596 6.64 -28.76 -4.97
CA LEU A 596 7.19 -27.60 -5.70
C LEU A 596 7.53 -26.43 -4.77
N ALA A 597 7.01 -26.44 -3.53
CA ALA A 597 7.32 -25.46 -2.51
C ALA A 597 8.71 -25.68 -1.87
N GLN A 598 9.28 -26.88 -2.03
CA GLN A 598 10.61 -27.20 -1.50
C GLN A 598 11.73 -26.77 -2.47
N PRO A 599 12.97 -26.57 -1.97
CA PRO A 599 14.14 -26.46 -2.81
C PRO A 599 14.34 -27.72 -3.65
N LEU A 600 14.42 -27.53 -4.97
CA LEU A 600 14.62 -28.61 -5.92
C LEU A 600 16.08 -28.64 -6.33
N SER A 601 16.61 -29.85 -6.48
CA SER A 601 17.84 -30.02 -7.25
C SER A 601 17.56 -29.87 -8.74
N ARG A 602 18.62 -29.62 -9.52
CA ARG A 602 18.49 -29.57 -10.98
C ARG A 602 17.96 -30.88 -11.56
N ASN A 603 18.45 -32.01 -11.04
CA ASN A 603 17.99 -33.34 -11.47
C ASN A 603 16.50 -33.52 -11.20
N GLU A 604 16.02 -33.13 -10.02
CA GLU A 604 14.60 -33.18 -9.70
C GLU A 604 13.75 -32.21 -10.54
N PHE A 605 14.30 -31.03 -10.84
CA PHE A 605 13.65 -30.06 -11.69
C PHE A 605 13.47 -30.59 -13.12
N GLU A 606 14.52 -31.18 -13.69
CA GLU A 606 14.51 -31.73 -15.04
C GLU A 606 13.73 -33.06 -15.15
N GLU A 607 13.85 -33.95 -14.17
CA GLU A 607 13.19 -35.27 -14.19
C GLU A 607 11.69 -35.19 -13.86
N LYS A 608 11.26 -34.20 -13.06
CA LYS A 608 9.88 -34.16 -12.54
C LYS A 608 9.13 -32.89 -12.92
N VAL A 609 9.75 -31.71 -12.78
CA VAL A 609 9.04 -30.43 -12.93
C VAL A 609 8.87 -30.04 -14.40
N ILE A 610 9.90 -30.20 -15.23
CA ILE A 610 9.79 -29.93 -16.68
C ILE A 610 8.75 -30.85 -17.34
N PRO A 611 8.76 -32.18 -17.13
CA PRO A 611 7.74 -33.07 -17.66
C PRO A 611 6.32 -32.73 -17.18
N LEU A 612 6.18 -32.31 -15.93
CA LEU A 612 4.89 -31.81 -15.42
C LEU A 612 4.44 -30.57 -16.20
N GLY A 613 5.31 -29.56 -16.35
CA GLY A 613 5.03 -28.36 -17.14
C GLY A 613 4.56 -28.69 -18.56
N LYS A 614 5.27 -29.60 -19.25
CA LYS A 614 4.88 -30.11 -20.57
C LYS A 614 3.52 -30.79 -20.55
N ARG A 615 3.28 -31.68 -19.59
CA ARG A 615 2.00 -32.42 -19.43
C ARG A 615 0.82 -31.46 -19.25
N VAL A 616 1.02 -30.36 -18.53
CA VAL A 616 -0.05 -29.39 -18.27
C VAL A 616 -0.13 -28.24 -19.26
N GLY A 617 0.80 -28.17 -20.22
CA GLY A 617 0.87 -27.08 -21.20
C GLY A 617 1.29 -25.74 -20.60
N CYS A 618 2.07 -25.76 -19.50
CA CYS A 618 2.55 -24.56 -18.82
C CYS A 618 4.05 -24.41 -19.05
N SER A 619 4.45 -23.28 -19.65
CA SER A 619 5.85 -22.86 -19.65
C SER A 619 6.21 -22.34 -18.26
N ILE A 620 7.27 -22.91 -17.69
CA ILE A 620 7.82 -22.53 -16.40
C ILE A 620 9.00 -21.60 -16.75
N GLY A 621 8.88 -20.30 -16.48
CA GLY A 621 9.66 -19.23 -17.13
C GLY A 621 11.20 -19.31 -17.02
N GLU A 622 11.91 -18.50 -17.82
CA GLU A 622 13.38 -18.44 -17.81
C GLU A 622 13.91 -17.86 -16.48
N GLY A 623 14.93 -18.49 -15.89
CA GLY A 623 15.62 -17.95 -14.69
C GLY A 623 15.69 -18.85 -13.43
N TYR A 624 15.60 -20.17 -13.57
CA TYR A 624 15.92 -21.10 -12.47
C TYR A 624 17.42 -21.32 -12.39
N HIS A 625 18.11 -20.46 -11.64
CA HIS A 625 19.55 -20.55 -11.45
C HIS A 625 19.86 -21.19 -10.10
N GLY A 626 20.18 -22.47 -10.13
CA GLY A 626 21.10 -23.02 -9.15
C GLY A 626 22.50 -22.46 -9.40
N THR A 627 23.30 -22.37 -8.36
CA THR A 627 24.71 -21.93 -8.39
C THR A 627 25.66 -22.99 -8.97
N GLY A 628 25.11 -24.12 -9.42
CA GLY A 628 25.86 -25.30 -9.84
C GLY A 628 26.55 -25.99 -8.66
N PRO A 629 27.22 -27.12 -8.88
CA PRO A 629 27.93 -27.88 -7.84
C PRO A 629 29.03 -27.08 -7.12
N HIS A 630 29.51 -26.00 -7.75
CA HIS A 630 30.64 -25.19 -7.28
C HIS A 630 30.26 -23.87 -6.62
N LYS A 631 28.97 -23.63 -6.37
CA LYS A 631 28.48 -22.43 -5.66
C LYS A 631 28.94 -21.13 -6.33
N ILE A 632 28.78 -21.04 -7.64
CA ILE A 632 29.17 -19.87 -8.43
C ILE A 632 28.23 -18.72 -8.09
N ASP A 633 28.80 -17.55 -7.79
CA ASP A 633 28.05 -16.34 -7.39
C ASP A 633 26.97 -15.99 -8.43
N PRO A 634 25.68 -15.91 -8.02
CA PRO A 634 24.57 -15.55 -8.91
C PRO A 634 24.77 -14.22 -9.65
N LYS A 635 25.44 -13.23 -9.02
CA LYS A 635 25.71 -11.94 -9.66
C LYS A 635 26.69 -12.10 -10.82
N LYS A 636 27.77 -12.86 -10.60
CA LYS A 636 28.75 -13.16 -11.66
C LYS A 636 28.12 -13.96 -12.80
N LEU A 637 27.24 -14.92 -12.50
CA LEU A 637 26.50 -15.65 -13.53
C LEU A 637 25.61 -14.73 -14.38
N SER A 638 24.96 -13.75 -13.75
CA SER A 638 24.18 -12.74 -14.47
C SER A 638 25.05 -11.87 -15.38
N GLU A 639 26.23 -11.44 -14.92
CA GLU A 639 27.19 -10.66 -15.72
C GLU A 639 27.69 -11.47 -16.92
N ILE A 640 28.05 -12.74 -16.71
CA ILE A 640 28.48 -13.65 -17.77
C ILE A 640 27.35 -13.85 -18.80
N ARG A 641 26.09 -13.98 -18.35
CA ARG A 641 24.93 -14.14 -19.23
C ARG A 641 24.79 -12.95 -20.19
N THR A 642 24.83 -11.73 -19.65
CA THR A 642 24.75 -10.50 -20.45
C THR A 642 25.92 -10.42 -21.43
N ALA A 643 27.15 -10.69 -20.98
CA ALA A 643 28.34 -10.62 -21.82
C ALA A 643 28.30 -11.62 -22.99
N ILE A 644 27.84 -12.85 -22.76
CA ILE A 644 27.68 -13.84 -23.83
C ILE A 644 26.58 -13.38 -24.79
N GLN A 645 25.41 -12.97 -24.26
CA GLN A 645 24.27 -12.55 -25.07
C GLN A 645 24.62 -11.39 -26.02
N GLU A 646 25.31 -10.36 -25.51
CA GLU A 646 25.75 -9.21 -26.30
C GLU A 646 26.75 -9.58 -27.40
N LYS A 647 27.68 -10.50 -27.11
CA LYS A 647 28.74 -10.89 -28.06
C LYS A 647 28.25 -11.83 -29.16
N THR A 648 27.31 -12.71 -28.84
CA THR A 648 27.00 -13.87 -29.69
C THR A 648 25.58 -13.85 -30.22
N GLY A 649 24.69 -13.01 -29.66
CA GLY A 649 23.31 -12.87 -30.12
C GLY A 649 22.46 -14.13 -29.91
N VAL A 650 22.90 -15.08 -29.07
CA VAL A 650 22.14 -16.30 -28.79
C VAL A 650 20.80 -15.98 -28.14
N ASN A 651 19.77 -16.76 -28.47
CA ASN A 651 18.51 -16.71 -27.76
C ASN A 651 18.67 -17.16 -26.30
N ALA A 652 17.74 -16.74 -25.44
CA ALA A 652 17.85 -16.95 -24.00
C ALA A 652 17.88 -18.44 -23.61
N SER A 653 17.16 -19.30 -24.34
CA SER A 653 17.12 -20.75 -24.08
C SER A 653 18.45 -21.45 -24.39
N LEU A 654 19.10 -21.11 -25.51
CA LEU A 654 20.42 -21.66 -25.86
C LEU A 654 21.51 -21.14 -24.92
N LEU A 655 21.42 -19.86 -24.54
CA LEU A 655 22.30 -19.24 -23.56
C LEU A 655 22.21 -19.92 -22.19
N ASP A 656 20.99 -20.23 -21.72
CA ASP A 656 20.78 -20.97 -20.48
C ASP A 656 21.41 -22.36 -20.55
N HIS A 657 21.25 -23.08 -21.66
CA HIS A 657 21.86 -24.41 -21.86
C HIS A 657 23.40 -24.37 -21.82
N ILE A 658 24.01 -23.35 -22.45
CA ILE A 658 25.46 -23.15 -22.46
C ILE A 658 25.99 -22.90 -21.04
N ILE A 659 25.35 -21.99 -20.29
CA ILE A 659 25.75 -21.66 -18.91
C ILE A 659 25.60 -22.90 -18.02
N VAL A 660 24.50 -23.65 -18.17
CA VAL A 660 24.26 -24.89 -17.40
C VAL A 660 25.37 -25.93 -17.65
N LYS A 661 25.79 -26.13 -18.90
CA LYS A 661 26.90 -27.06 -19.18
C LYS A 661 28.22 -26.58 -18.62
N ALA A 662 28.48 -25.28 -18.59
CA ALA A 662 29.69 -24.71 -18.03
C ALA A 662 29.75 -24.86 -16.50
N ILE A 663 28.67 -24.58 -15.78
CA ILE A 663 28.65 -24.64 -14.31
C ILE A 663 28.68 -26.08 -13.76
N ASN A 664 28.23 -27.06 -14.55
CA ASN A 664 28.15 -28.48 -14.16
C ASN A 664 29.41 -29.30 -14.52
N ILE A 665 30.49 -28.67 -15.01
CA ILE A 665 31.77 -29.35 -15.18
C ILE A 665 32.25 -29.85 -13.81
N LYS A 666 32.56 -31.15 -13.66
CA LYS A 666 32.87 -31.77 -12.36
C LYS A 666 34.01 -31.09 -11.58
N ASP A 667 35.01 -30.57 -12.28
CA ASP A 667 36.13 -29.87 -11.66
C ASP A 667 35.82 -28.35 -11.55
N PRO A 668 35.90 -27.76 -10.33
CA PRO A 668 35.58 -26.34 -10.11
C PRO A 668 36.45 -25.39 -10.92
N LYS A 669 37.74 -25.72 -11.08
CA LYS A 669 38.67 -24.85 -11.84
C LYS A 669 38.32 -24.87 -13.33
N GLN A 670 38.01 -26.03 -13.89
CA GLN A 670 37.54 -26.13 -15.27
C GLN A 670 36.18 -25.44 -15.48
N ALA A 671 35.24 -25.55 -14.54
CA ALA A 671 33.97 -24.84 -14.60
C ALA A 671 34.17 -23.32 -14.66
N GLN A 672 35.00 -22.78 -13.75
CA GLN A 672 35.30 -21.35 -13.71
C GLN A 672 36.07 -20.88 -14.95
N ASN A 673 37.07 -21.66 -15.40
CA ASN A 673 37.83 -21.36 -16.61
C ASN A 673 36.93 -21.34 -17.84
N ARG A 674 35.96 -22.26 -17.91
CA ARG A 674 34.99 -22.30 -19.01
C ARG A 674 34.09 -21.07 -19.00
N LEU A 675 33.57 -20.67 -17.83
CA LEU A 675 32.77 -19.45 -17.71
C LEU A 675 33.57 -18.20 -18.10
N ASN A 676 34.82 -18.10 -17.66
CA ASN A 676 35.71 -16.99 -18.01
C ASN A 676 35.99 -16.95 -19.52
N SER A 677 36.20 -18.10 -20.16
CA SER A 677 36.39 -18.19 -21.61
C SER A 677 35.12 -17.82 -22.37
N LEU A 678 33.94 -18.27 -21.94
CA LEU A 678 32.66 -17.86 -22.54
C LEU A 678 32.45 -16.35 -22.45
N MET A 679 32.80 -15.74 -21.31
CA MET A 679 32.71 -14.29 -21.13
C MET A 679 33.71 -13.52 -22.01
N LYS A 680 34.94 -14.03 -22.16
CA LYS A 680 36.01 -13.38 -22.92
C LYS A 680 35.84 -13.58 -24.43
N ASP A 681 35.67 -14.81 -24.86
CA ASP A 681 35.80 -15.26 -26.25
C ASP A 681 34.44 -15.57 -26.89
N GLY A 682 33.35 -15.64 -26.11
CA GLY A 682 32.03 -16.02 -26.59
C GLY A 682 31.90 -17.53 -26.83
N ILE A 683 30.99 -17.92 -27.72
CA ILE A 683 30.85 -19.31 -28.17
C ILE A 683 31.43 -19.49 -29.56
N THR A 684 32.11 -20.60 -29.78
CA THR A 684 32.59 -20.95 -31.12
C THR A 684 31.42 -21.41 -32.00
N ARG A 685 31.56 -21.28 -33.33
CA ARG A 685 30.53 -21.69 -34.29
C ARG A 685 30.18 -23.18 -34.18
N GLU A 686 31.18 -24.03 -33.93
CA GLU A 686 31.01 -25.47 -33.75
C GLU A 686 30.22 -25.80 -32.48
N GLU A 687 30.51 -25.11 -31.37
CA GLU A 687 29.77 -25.25 -30.12
C GLU A 687 28.34 -24.73 -30.25
N PHE A 688 28.13 -23.61 -30.94
CA PHE A 688 26.79 -23.10 -31.21
C PHE A 688 25.94 -24.13 -31.95
N GLU A 689 26.44 -24.72 -33.05
CA GLU A 689 25.70 -25.75 -33.81
C GLU A 689 25.45 -27.00 -32.98
N LYS A 690 26.42 -27.41 -32.13
CA LYS A 690 26.25 -28.54 -31.22
C LYS A 690 25.15 -28.28 -30.20
N TYR A 691 25.18 -27.16 -29.50
CA TYR A 691 24.20 -26.83 -28.47
C TYR A 691 22.83 -26.52 -29.06
N ARG A 692 22.78 -25.89 -30.23
CA ARG A 692 21.52 -25.63 -30.94
C ARG A 692 20.78 -26.93 -31.25
N LYS A 693 21.47 -27.96 -31.75
CA LYS A 693 20.87 -29.28 -32.01
C LYS A 693 20.37 -29.96 -30.74
N GLU A 694 21.05 -29.78 -29.62
CA GLU A 694 20.61 -30.31 -28.33
C GLU A 694 19.36 -29.60 -27.78
N VAL A 695 19.24 -28.28 -28.01
CA VAL A 695 18.09 -27.47 -27.55
C VAL A 695 16.88 -27.59 -28.48
N GLU A 696 17.07 -27.73 -29.79
CA GLU A 696 15.96 -27.95 -30.74
C GLU A 696 15.26 -29.31 -30.54
N TRP A 697 15.89 -30.25 -29.81
CA TRP A 697 15.31 -31.56 -29.45
C TRP A 697 14.62 -31.58 -28.07
N SER A 698 14.83 -30.56 -27.23
CA SER A 698 14.31 -30.47 -25.85
C SER A 698 13.06 -29.61 -25.76
#